data_AF-A0A2D9FRK9-F1
#
_entry.id   AF-A0A2D9FRK9-F1
#
_cell.length_a   1.000
_cell.length_b   1.000
_cell.length_c   1.000
_cell.angle_alpha   90.00
_cell.angle_beta   90.00
_cell.angle_gamma   90.00
#
_symmetry.space_group_name_H-M   'P 1'
#
loop_
_entity.id
_entity.type
_entity.pdbx_description
1 polymer ?
#
loop_
_entity_poly.entity_id
_entity_poly.type
_entity_poly.pdbx_seq_one_letter_code
_entity_poly.pdbx_strand_id
1 'polypeptide(L)'
;MKKTHYSSIKFKTLLQFSFLFVLSVLITSEGFAQTLAFPGAEGFGKYTSGGRGGDVYQVTNLNDSGPGSLRFGAEMEGARTIVFNISGTIQLETDLRIRNDSISIFGQTAPGDGIAVSGRSTVIDADNVIIQYVRFRPGDIGSGDLDGLDALWGRENSDVIIDHVSLSWSVDETGSFYDNENFTLQWSILSESMYSSVHSKDEHGYGGIWGGAGATFHHNLLAHHTSRNPRFNGARYTTTPQTELVDFRNNVIYNWGGNSAYGGEEGNHNMVANYYKAGPATESNRDRILDARTVSGGYDFGKWYIEDNYVDGYPEITADNWNGGVQRVSELEQEYIRMDEPFEAPALESFESAEEAYQRVLEFAGAVLPRRDTVDARVVHEVETGTATFGGSYGAGTGIIDSQEDVGGWPELLSATPPEDTDGDGIPDSWENDNGLDPENADDGQAITESGYSNLELYVHSIQEQSEFTPAPGVLTLTSPVGQTGISTRPEFTWTKASFANEYELQIRDGSGDYAAIIYDAVVEDTMYAIPQDTQLVGDETYFWRVRGLNEAGGGVWSDYAFFVTEMTTSNEVDKDQPGTFRLSQNYPNPFNPSTTIRYSVPQSAEIEVNVFDMAGRKVAQVVNKRQSAGQHSVQFDASNLSSGVYIYRLKAISLEGSARVLFSETRKMTLIK
;
A
#
# COMPACT_ATOMS: atom_id res chain seq x y z
N MET A 1 54.69 -92.73 5.75
CA MET A 1 54.02 -91.42 5.68
C MET A 1 52.68 -91.58 6.37
N LYS A 2 52.62 -91.22 7.66
CA LYS A 2 51.61 -91.75 8.59
C LYS A 2 50.43 -90.79 8.77
N LYS A 3 49.24 -91.32 8.45
CA LYS A 3 47.91 -90.99 9.00
C LYS A 3 47.97 -90.70 10.51
N THR A 4 47.10 -89.81 11.01
CA THR A 4 46.03 -90.19 11.98
C THR A 4 45.12 -89.03 12.40
N HIS A 5 43.81 -89.30 12.37
CA HIS A 5 42.76 -88.72 13.22
C HIS A 5 43.05 -88.88 14.73
N TYR A 6 42.45 -88.03 15.58
CA TYR A 6 41.64 -88.33 16.79
C TYR A 6 41.32 -86.99 17.47
N SER A 7 40.09 -86.46 17.43
CA SER A 7 39.01 -86.64 18.43
C SER A 7 39.47 -86.48 19.89
N SER A 8 38.98 -85.45 20.59
CA SER A 8 38.07 -85.62 21.75
C SER A 8 37.86 -84.34 22.58
N ILE A 9 36.57 -84.08 22.77
CA ILE A 9 35.81 -83.33 23.78
C ILE A 9 36.44 -83.29 25.19
N LYS A 10 36.35 -82.12 25.88
CA LYS A 10 35.89 -81.84 27.28
C LYS A 10 36.72 -80.74 27.95
N PHE A 11 36.15 -79.55 28.18
CA PHE A 11 35.38 -79.07 29.36
C PHE A 11 36.24 -78.50 30.51
N LYS A 12 35.94 -77.23 30.84
CA LYS A 12 36.09 -76.48 32.11
C LYS A 12 37.42 -75.78 32.49
N THR A 13 37.35 -74.45 32.35
CA THR A 13 37.58 -73.39 33.35
C THR A 13 38.97 -73.20 33.94
N LEU A 14 39.61 -72.07 33.62
CA LEU A 14 40.32 -71.21 34.58
C LEU A 14 40.66 -69.81 34.01
N LEU A 15 40.32 -68.77 34.79
CA LEU A 15 41.05 -67.50 35.02
C LEU A 15 41.45 -66.61 33.80
N GLN A 16 40.90 -65.40 33.62
CA GLN A 16 41.16 -64.11 34.31
C GLN A 16 42.04 -63.15 33.46
N PHE A 17 41.54 -61.92 33.25
CA PHE A 17 42.23 -60.68 32.78
C PHE A 17 42.85 -60.74 31.36
N SER A 18 42.49 -59.90 30.38
CA SER A 18 42.18 -58.48 30.42
C SER A 18 41.24 -58.11 29.26
N PHE A 19 40.03 -57.64 29.55
CA PHE A 19 39.18 -56.93 28.60
C PHE A 19 39.31 -55.44 28.97
N LEU A 20 40.14 -54.70 28.23
CA LEU A 20 40.24 -53.27 28.41
C LEU A 20 38.99 -52.63 27.82
N PHE A 21 38.30 -51.92 28.69
CA PHE A 21 37.15 -51.07 28.47
C PHE A 21 37.48 -50.03 27.39
N VAL A 22 36.98 -50.20 26.16
CA VAL A 22 36.78 -49.08 25.24
C VAL A 22 35.30 -48.74 25.33
N LEU A 23 35.00 -47.87 26.29
CA LEU A 23 33.72 -47.17 26.36
C LEU A 23 33.71 -46.22 25.15
N SER A 24 33.08 -46.65 24.06
CA SER A 24 32.70 -45.78 22.96
C SER A 24 31.68 -44.78 23.49
N VAL A 25 32.17 -43.62 23.90
CA VAL A 25 31.37 -42.43 24.15
C VAL A 25 30.80 -42.03 22.79
N LEU A 26 29.57 -42.48 22.51
CA LEU A 26 28.72 -41.88 21.50
C LEU A 26 28.39 -40.47 22.01
N ILE A 27 29.18 -39.50 21.58
CA ILE A 27 28.75 -38.10 21.61
C ILE A 27 27.67 -38.02 20.55
N THR A 28 26.41 -38.15 20.98
CA THR A 28 25.30 -37.56 20.23
C THR A 28 25.52 -36.06 20.30
N SER A 29 26.16 -35.48 19.29
CA SER A 29 26.00 -34.06 19.05
C SER A 29 24.53 -33.88 18.70
N GLU A 30 23.73 -33.39 19.63
CA GLU A 30 22.46 -32.76 19.28
C GLU A 30 22.84 -31.58 18.37
N GLY A 31 22.76 -31.79 17.06
CA GLY A 31 22.84 -30.70 16.11
C GLY A 31 21.54 -29.92 16.27
N PHE A 32 21.60 -28.75 16.90
CA PHE A 32 20.50 -27.80 16.83
C PHE A 32 20.28 -27.47 15.34
N ALA A 33 19.04 -27.60 14.87
CA ALA A 33 18.68 -27.12 13.54
C ALA A 33 18.98 -25.61 13.48
N GLN A 34 19.50 -25.13 12.35
CA GLN A 34 19.77 -23.70 12.17
C GLN A 34 18.46 -22.92 12.29
N THR A 35 18.44 -21.89 13.14
CA THR A 35 17.26 -21.05 13.36
C THR A 35 16.89 -20.31 12.07
N LEU A 36 15.61 -20.33 11.70
CA LEU A 36 15.10 -19.52 10.58
C LEU A 36 15.22 -18.02 10.89
N ALA A 37 15.06 -17.18 9.88
CA ALA A 37 14.98 -15.73 10.04
C ALA A 37 13.78 -15.35 10.91
N PHE A 38 12.63 -15.97 10.63
CA PHE A 38 11.38 -15.89 11.38
C PHE A 38 10.53 -17.13 11.03
N PRO A 39 9.50 -17.48 11.81
CA PRO A 39 8.54 -18.51 11.43
C PRO A 39 7.93 -18.24 10.05
N GLY A 40 8.06 -19.18 9.10
CA GLY A 40 7.59 -18.99 7.73
C GLY A 40 8.60 -18.32 6.78
N ALA A 41 9.84 -18.09 7.21
CA ALA A 41 10.93 -17.73 6.30
C ALA A 41 11.31 -18.94 5.43
N GLU A 42 11.32 -18.74 4.11
CA GLU A 42 11.57 -19.80 3.13
C GLU A 42 12.61 -19.38 2.09
N GLY A 43 12.91 -20.26 1.13
CA GLY A 43 13.89 -19.97 0.10
C GLY A 43 15.35 -19.97 0.57
N PHE A 44 16.21 -19.39 -0.25
CA PHE A 44 17.67 -19.34 0.01
C PHE A 44 18.06 -18.42 1.16
N GLY A 45 17.31 -17.34 1.41
CA GLY A 45 17.55 -16.37 2.48
C GLY A 45 16.96 -16.77 3.85
N LYS A 46 16.35 -17.95 3.97
CA LYS A 46 15.57 -18.34 5.17
C LYS A 46 16.34 -18.42 6.48
N TYR A 47 17.68 -18.42 6.44
CA TYR A 47 18.52 -18.49 7.63
C TYR A 47 19.23 -17.17 7.97
N THR A 48 18.91 -16.08 7.27
CA THR A 48 19.36 -14.73 7.63
C THR A 48 18.99 -14.43 9.09
N SER A 49 19.95 -13.97 9.90
CA SER A 49 19.71 -13.67 11.31
C SER A 49 19.39 -12.21 11.58
N GLY A 50 19.71 -11.31 10.63
CA GLY A 50 19.49 -9.88 10.78
C GLY A 50 20.12 -9.32 12.04
N GLY A 51 19.32 -8.56 12.80
CA GLY A 51 19.70 -7.94 14.07
C GLY A 51 19.54 -8.79 15.33
N ARG A 52 19.31 -10.11 15.20
CA ARG A 52 19.02 -11.02 16.32
C ARG A 52 20.03 -10.88 17.47
N GLY A 53 19.50 -10.64 18.68
CA GLY A 53 20.29 -10.49 19.91
C GLY A 53 21.21 -9.27 19.95
N GLY A 54 21.05 -8.34 19.00
CA GLY A 54 21.77 -7.07 18.95
C GLY A 54 20.98 -5.91 19.57
N ASP A 55 21.46 -4.68 19.34
CA ASP A 55 20.89 -3.45 19.88
C ASP A 55 19.45 -3.22 19.37
N VAL A 56 18.59 -2.67 20.21
CA VAL A 56 17.23 -2.28 19.80
C VAL A 56 17.19 -0.78 19.54
N TYR A 57 16.61 -0.38 18.40
CA TYR A 57 16.43 1.01 18.04
C TYR A 57 14.97 1.32 17.73
N GLN A 58 14.40 2.25 18.50
CA GLN A 58 13.02 2.69 18.31
C GLN A 58 12.97 3.96 17.45
N VAL A 59 12.28 3.87 16.32
CA VAL A 59 11.91 5.04 15.52
C VAL A 59 10.76 5.76 16.22
N THR A 60 10.96 7.05 16.52
CA THR A 60 10.04 7.88 17.33
C THR A 60 9.59 9.15 16.61
N ASN A 61 10.13 9.44 15.42
CA ASN A 61 9.69 10.55 14.60
C ASN A 61 9.84 10.24 13.10
N LEU A 62 9.10 11.00 12.29
CA LEU A 62 9.05 10.85 10.83
C LEU A 62 10.07 11.73 10.08
N ASN A 63 11.05 12.32 10.79
CA ASN A 63 12.06 13.13 10.14
C ASN A 63 12.99 12.23 9.30
N ASP A 64 13.55 12.78 8.21
CA ASP A 64 14.52 12.06 7.37
C ASP A 64 15.79 11.65 8.13
N SER A 65 16.24 12.47 9.09
CA SER A 65 17.52 12.26 9.78
C SER A 65 17.52 12.78 11.22
N GLY A 66 18.57 12.40 11.96
CA GLY A 66 18.77 12.75 13.36
C GLY A 66 18.19 11.74 14.35
N PRO A 67 18.45 11.90 15.67
CA PRO A 67 17.97 10.95 16.67
C PRO A 67 16.45 10.72 16.60
N GLY A 68 16.05 9.45 16.71
CA GLY A 68 14.68 8.97 16.60
C GLY A 68 14.16 8.75 15.17
N SER A 69 14.96 9.05 14.13
CA SER A 69 14.61 8.79 12.73
C SER A 69 15.01 7.37 12.29
N LEU A 70 14.32 6.82 11.28
CA LEU A 70 14.70 5.55 10.64
C LEU A 70 16.14 5.57 10.12
N ARG A 71 16.56 6.66 9.47
CA ARG A 71 17.92 6.79 8.93
C ARG A 71 18.98 6.66 10.01
N PHE A 72 18.79 7.32 11.15
CA PHE A 72 19.75 7.24 12.24
C PHE A 72 19.92 5.79 12.73
N GLY A 73 18.83 5.04 12.89
CA GLY A 73 18.90 3.61 13.24
C GLY A 73 19.55 2.76 12.14
N ALA A 74 19.21 3.01 10.88
CA ALA A 74 19.78 2.29 9.74
C ALA A 74 21.29 2.54 9.57
N GLU A 75 21.80 3.69 10.01
CA GLU A 75 23.22 4.07 9.95
C GLU A 75 24.02 3.69 11.21
N MET A 76 23.39 3.12 12.24
CA MET A 76 24.11 2.57 13.41
C MET A 76 25.00 1.39 13.01
N GLU A 77 26.11 1.22 13.72
CA GLU A 77 27.00 0.06 13.58
C GLU A 77 26.57 -1.07 14.53
N GLY A 78 26.95 -2.30 14.20
CA GLY A 78 26.62 -3.48 15.00
C GLY A 78 25.27 -4.10 14.65
N ALA A 79 25.06 -5.32 15.17
CA ALA A 79 23.81 -6.03 15.02
C ALA A 79 22.69 -5.24 15.68
N ARG A 80 21.59 -4.98 14.98
CA ARG A 80 20.51 -4.15 15.50
C ARG A 80 19.13 -4.45 14.92
N THR A 81 18.12 -4.31 15.75
CA THR A 81 16.71 -4.44 15.35
C THR A 81 16.03 -3.08 15.44
N ILE A 82 15.47 -2.63 14.33
CA ILE A 82 14.68 -1.41 14.23
C ILE A 82 13.20 -1.74 14.41
N VAL A 83 12.59 -1.11 15.40
CA VAL A 83 11.15 -1.14 15.67
C VAL A 83 10.57 0.29 15.61
N PHE A 84 9.26 0.41 15.51
CA PHE A 84 8.58 1.69 15.29
C PHE A 84 7.62 2.01 16.43
N ASN A 85 7.82 3.15 17.08
CA ASN A 85 6.90 3.70 18.07
C ASN A 85 6.01 4.81 17.48
N ILE A 86 5.95 4.89 16.15
CA ILE A 86 5.17 5.87 15.39
C ILE A 86 4.75 5.29 14.04
N SER A 87 3.60 5.72 13.55
CA SER A 87 3.09 5.43 12.20
C SER A 87 3.14 6.69 11.34
N GLY A 88 3.21 6.51 10.03
CA GLY A 88 3.26 7.64 9.11
C GLY A 88 4.13 7.40 7.89
N THR A 89 4.25 8.44 7.08
CA THR A 89 5.13 8.47 5.92
C THR A 89 6.39 9.25 6.24
N ILE A 90 7.55 8.58 6.21
CA ILE A 90 8.87 9.19 6.32
C ILE A 90 9.23 9.72 4.93
N GLN A 91 9.39 11.04 4.80
CA GLN A 91 9.82 11.67 3.56
C GLN A 91 11.33 11.81 3.55
N LEU A 92 11.98 11.05 2.67
CA LEU A 92 13.43 11.07 2.53
C LEU A 92 13.90 12.29 1.74
N GLU A 93 14.98 12.93 2.19
CA GLU A 93 15.66 14.01 1.45
C GLU A 93 16.75 13.49 0.51
N THR A 94 17.38 12.36 0.90
CA THR A 94 18.39 11.63 0.12
C THR A 94 18.13 10.12 0.20
N ASP A 95 18.77 9.31 -0.64
CA ASP A 95 18.57 7.86 -0.58
C ASP A 95 18.88 7.32 0.83
N LEU A 96 18.01 6.46 1.35
CA LEU A 96 18.27 5.72 2.57
C LEU A 96 19.10 4.50 2.23
N ARG A 97 20.39 4.51 2.59
CA ARG A 97 21.31 3.41 2.29
C ARG A 97 21.64 2.64 3.55
N ILE A 98 21.22 1.38 3.61
CA ILE A 98 21.57 0.43 4.66
C ILE A 98 22.98 -0.07 4.35
N ARG A 99 23.99 0.48 5.03
CA ARG A 99 25.42 0.18 4.78
C ARG A 99 26.08 -0.69 5.84
N ASN A 100 25.44 -0.82 6.99
CA ASN A 100 25.97 -1.59 8.11
C ASN A 100 25.12 -2.85 8.25
N ASP A 101 25.79 -3.99 8.08
CA ASP A 101 25.24 -5.35 8.11
C ASP A 101 24.50 -5.68 9.41
N SER A 102 23.85 -6.86 9.42
CA SER A 102 23.19 -7.45 10.58
C SER A 102 22.08 -6.54 11.14
N ILE A 103 21.08 -6.29 10.30
CA ILE A 103 19.97 -5.39 10.64
C ILE A 103 18.63 -6.07 10.35
N SER A 104 17.71 -5.92 11.29
CA SER A 104 16.29 -6.25 11.10
C SER A 104 15.47 -4.97 11.15
N ILE A 105 14.51 -4.81 10.24
CA ILE A 105 13.56 -3.68 10.22
C ILE A 105 12.14 -4.24 10.22
N PHE A 106 11.42 -4.05 11.32
CA PHE A 106 10.10 -4.66 11.55
C PHE A 106 8.97 -3.63 11.55
N GLY A 107 8.43 -3.34 10.37
CA GLY A 107 7.34 -2.37 10.18
C GLY A 107 6.03 -2.73 10.89
N GLN A 108 5.80 -4.01 11.17
CA GLN A 108 4.62 -4.51 11.91
C GLN A 108 4.57 -4.04 13.36
N THR A 109 5.67 -3.52 13.91
CA THR A 109 5.72 -2.96 15.27
C THR A 109 5.14 -1.55 15.35
N ALA A 110 5.01 -0.85 14.22
CA ALA A 110 4.42 0.47 14.20
C ALA A 110 2.98 0.43 14.78
N PRO A 111 2.55 1.44 15.55
CA PRO A 111 1.15 1.54 15.95
C PRO A 111 0.26 1.83 14.72
N GLY A 112 -1.05 2.01 14.93
CA GLY A 112 -1.95 2.61 13.94
C GLY A 112 -1.92 1.94 12.56
N ASP A 113 -1.76 2.72 11.49
CA ASP A 113 -1.80 2.24 10.10
C ASP A 113 -0.43 1.77 9.54
N GLY A 114 0.63 1.78 10.35
CA GLY A 114 1.97 1.35 9.93
C GLY A 114 2.88 2.44 9.35
N ILE A 115 3.99 2.01 8.74
CA ILE A 115 5.04 2.91 8.22
C ILE A 115 5.19 2.83 6.70
N ALA A 116 5.45 3.99 6.09
CA ALA A 116 5.87 4.13 4.69
C ALA A 116 7.11 5.02 4.57
N VAL A 117 7.89 4.78 3.52
CA VAL A 117 9.07 5.57 3.14
C VAL A 117 8.82 6.18 1.76
N SER A 118 9.08 7.47 1.60
CA SER A 118 8.79 8.23 0.37
C SER A 118 9.92 9.18 -0.03
N GLY A 119 9.80 9.84 -1.17
CA GLY A 119 10.69 10.89 -1.65
C GLY A 119 11.97 10.39 -2.34
N ARG A 120 12.61 9.33 -1.84
CA ARG A 120 13.87 8.78 -2.38
C ARG A 120 13.92 7.26 -2.26
N SER A 121 14.86 6.64 -2.98
CA SER A 121 15.09 5.20 -2.91
C SER A 121 15.57 4.75 -1.53
N THR A 122 15.19 3.53 -1.17
CA THR A 122 15.90 2.75 -0.15
C THR A 122 16.83 1.75 -0.83
N VAL A 123 18.06 1.62 -0.34
CA VAL A 123 19.11 0.79 -0.92
C VAL A 123 19.69 -0.14 0.14
N ILE A 124 19.79 -1.41 -0.20
CA ILE A 124 20.52 -2.42 0.59
C ILE A 124 21.94 -2.50 0.02
N ASP A 125 22.91 -1.94 0.76
CA ASP A 125 24.35 -1.95 0.50
C ASP A 125 25.07 -2.72 1.64
N ALA A 126 24.47 -3.81 2.12
CA ALA A 126 24.86 -4.54 3.33
C ALA A 126 24.38 -6.01 3.30
N ASP A 127 25.10 -6.86 4.04
CA ASP A 127 24.81 -8.28 4.25
C ASP A 127 23.95 -8.53 5.52
N ASN A 128 23.35 -9.71 5.61
CA ASN A 128 22.57 -10.16 6.77
C ASN A 128 21.42 -9.18 7.13
N VAL A 129 20.47 -9.03 6.21
CA VAL A 129 19.40 -8.01 6.29
C VAL A 129 18.01 -8.66 6.28
N ILE A 130 17.18 -8.29 7.26
CA ILE A 130 15.75 -8.63 7.33
C ILE A 130 14.91 -7.35 7.21
N ILE A 131 13.94 -7.32 6.30
CA ILE A 131 12.95 -6.22 6.22
C ILE A 131 11.56 -6.84 6.15
N GLN A 132 10.67 -6.45 7.06
CA GLN A 132 9.27 -6.87 7.03
C GLN A 132 8.26 -5.73 7.18
N TYR A 133 7.12 -5.82 6.49
CA TYR A 133 5.95 -4.94 6.69
C TYR A 133 6.20 -3.43 6.53
N VAL A 134 7.18 -3.06 5.69
CA VAL A 134 7.46 -1.66 5.33
C VAL A 134 6.96 -1.36 3.92
N ARG A 135 6.42 -0.15 3.72
CA ARG A 135 6.03 0.34 2.39
C ARG A 135 7.10 1.27 1.85
N PHE A 136 7.53 1.06 0.61
CA PHE A 136 8.47 1.93 -0.09
C PHE A 136 7.78 2.53 -1.31
N ARG A 137 7.56 3.85 -1.27
CA ARG A 137 6.81 4.59 -2.29
C ARG A 137 7.49 5.93 -2.56
N PRO A 138 8.62 5.95 -3.27
CA PRO A 138 9.43 7.16 -3.41
C PRO A 138 8.72 8.27 -4.21
N GLY A 139 7.92 7.94 -5.23
CA GLY A 139 7.22 8.91 -6.08
C GLY A 139 8.18 9.78 -6.90
N ASP A 140 7.62 10.76 -7.63
CA ASP A 140 8.36 11.61 -8.59
C ASP A 140 8.60 13.06 -8.10
N ILE A 141 8.20 13.38 -6.87
CA ILE A 141 8.33 14.73 -6.29
C ILE A 141 9.57 14.90 -5.38
N GLY A 142 10.47 13.92 -5.36
CA GLY A 142 11.69 13.96 -4.57
C GLY A 142 12.64 15.10 -4.97
N SER A 143 13.51 15.52 -4.05
CA SER A 143 14.60 16.44 -4.39
C SER A 143 15.75 15.71 -5.08
N GLY A 144 16.50 16.43 -5.93
CA GLY A 144 17.72 15.92 -6.56
C GLY A 144 17.48 15.19 -7.89
N ASP A 145 18.44 14.36 -8.28
CA ASP A 145 18.33 13.52 -9.47
C ASP A 145 17.48 12.29 -9.14
N LEU A 146 16.35 12.15 -9.83
CA LEU A 146 15.39 11.06 -9.67
C LEU A 146 15.54 10.02 -10.80
N ASP A 147 16.52 10.20 -11.71
CA ASP A 147 16.88 9.18 -12.68
C ASP A 147 17.41 7.94 -11.95
N GLY A 148 16.91 6.75 -12.31
CA GLY A 148 17.29 5.51 -11.61
C GLY A 148 16.64 5.31 -10.24
N LEU A 149 15.56 6.03 -9.92
CA LEU A 149 14.90 5.92 -8.61
C LEU A 149 14.00 4.69 -8.56
N ASP A 150 14.51 3.68 -7.86
CA ASP A 150 13.79 2.48 -7.45
C ASP A 150 13.10 2.67 -6.09
N ALA A 151 12.05 1.90 -5.79
CA ALA A 151 11.44 1.94 -4.46
C ALA A 151 12.34 1.27 -3.41
N LEU A 152 12.78 0.05 -3.71
CA LEU A 152 13.76 -0.69 -2.92
C LEU A 152 14.65 -1.50 -3.84
N TRP A 153 15.98 -1.42 -3.67
CA TRP A 153 16.89 -2.25 -4.45
C TRP A 153 18.15 -2.63 -3.68
N GLY A 154 18.83 -3.67 -4.16
CA GLY A 154 20.09 -4.14 -3.60
C GLY A 154 20.75 -5.21 -4.47
N ARG A 155 22.06 -5.13 -4.61
CA ARG A 155 22.87 -6.08 -5.40
C ARG A 155 24.23 -6.28 -4.75
N GLU A 156 24.90 -7.38 -5.07
CA GLU A 156 26.22 -7.73 -4.54
C GLU A 156 26.22 -7.89 -3.00
N ASN A 157 25.09 -8.31 -2.41
CA ASN A 157 24.93 -8.58 -0.98
C ASN A 157 24.68 -10.07 -0.70
N SER A 158 24.85 -10.49 0.55
CA SER A 158 24.64 -11.86 1.02
C SER A 158 23.65 -11.93 2.18
N ASP A 159 22.89 -13.03 2.24
CA ASP A 159 21.98 -13.36 3.34
C ASP A 159 20.92 -12.28 3.55
N VAL A 160 20.04 -12.09 2.57
CA VAL A 160 18.98 -11.06 2.63
C VAL A 160 17.62 -11.71 2.49
N ILE A 161 16.70 -11.36 3.39
CA ILE A 161 15.30 -11.74 3.29
C ILE A 161 14.39 -10.52 3.43
N ILE A 162 13.49 -10.37 2.47
CA ILE A 162 12.48 -9.32 2.39
C ILE A 162 11.13 -10.00 2.35
N ASP A 163 10.25 -9.67 3.29
CA ASP A 163 8.98 -10.36 3.48
C ASP A 163 7.85 -9.36 3.76
N HIS A 164 6.69 -9.54 3.14
CA HIS A 164 5.53 -8.68 3.38
C HIS A 164 5.81 -7.17 3.18
N VAL A 165 6.61 -6.78 2.18
CA VAL A 165 6.81 -5.36 1.86
C VAL A 165 5.90 -4.94 0.69
N SER A 166 5.58 -3.65 0.63
CA SER A 166 4.86 -3.07 -0.52
C SER A 166 5.72 -2.02 -1.21
N LEU A 167 5.98 -2.22 -2.49
CA LEU A 167 6.81 -1.37 -3.33
C LEU A 167 5.93 -0.73 -4.41
N SER A 168 5.94 0.59 -4.53
CA SER A 168 5.21 1.27 -5.60
C SER A 168 5.85 2.58 -6.05
N TRP A 169 5.40 3.13 -7.17
CA TRP A 169 5.68 4.51 -7.59
C TRP A 169 7.17 4.81 -7.75
N SER A 170 7.86 3.96 -8.52
CA SER A 170 9.25 4.13 -8.92
C SER A 170 9.36 4.82 -10.29
N VAL A 171 10.48 5.51 -10.52
CA VAL A 171 10.82 6.16 -11.80
C VAL A 171 11.59 5.20 -12.72
N ASP A 172 12.44 4.33 -12.19
CA ASP A 172 13.15 3.29 -12.97
C ASP A 172 12.49 1.91 -12.74
N GLU A 173 12.93 1.14 -11.75
CA GLU A 173 12.35 -0.15 -11.38
C GLU A 173 11.66 -0.13 -10.01
N THR A 174 10.60 -0.90 -9.83
CA THR A 174 9.89 -0.93 -8.53
C THR A 174 10.68 -1.70 -7.47
N GLY A 175 11.27 -2.84 -7.83
CA GLY A 175 12.13 -3.60 -6.93
C GLY A 175 13.19 -4.42 -7.65
N SER A 176 14.46 -4.06 -7.49
CA SER A 176 15.59 -4.72 -8.16
C SER A 176 16.50 -5.43 -7.18
N PHE A 177 16.58 -6.76 -7.30
CA PHE A 177 17.33 -7.66 -6.42
C PHE A 177 18.09 -8.68 -7.26
N TYR A 178 19.34 -8.37 -7.59
CA TYR A 178 20.13 -9.21 -8.49
C TYR A 178 21.58 -9.29 -8.05
N ASP A 179 22.28 -10.35 -8.46
CA ASP A 179 23.69 -10.57 -8.10
C ASP A 179 23.90 -10.63 -6.57
N ASN A 180 22.87 -11.06 -5.82
CA ASN A 180 22.95 -11.34 -4.39
C ASN A 180 23.21 -12.84 -4.15
N GLU A 181 23.73 -13.20 -2.98
CA GLU A 181 23.89 -14.59 -2.53
C GLU A 181 22.91 -14.86 -1.37
N ASN A 182 22.28 -16.04 -1.36
CA ASN A 182 21.28 -16.41 -0.34
C ASN A 182 20.16 -15.36 -0.15
N PHE A 183 19.47 -15.06 -1.25
CA PHE A 183 18.42 -14.02 -1.26
C PHE A 183 17.02 -14.62 -1.22
N THR A 184 16.08 -13.98 -0.53
CA THR A 184 14.65 -14.26 -0.66
C THR A 184 13.79 -13.00 -0.63
N LEU A 185 12.87 -12.90 -1.60
CA LEU A 185 11.74 -11.98 -1.57
C LEU A 185 10.44 -12.78 -1.53
N GLN A 186 9.66 -12.62 -0.47
CA GLN A 186 8.44 -13.38 -0.26
C GLN A 186 7.25 -12.51 0.17
N TRP A 187 6.05 -12.98 -0.17
CA TRP A 187 4.78 -12.37 0.26
C TRP A 187 4.70 -10.86 0.05
N SER A 188 5.27 -10.32 -1.02
CA SER A 188 5.40 -8.87 -1.23
C SER A 188 4.57 -8.36 -2.41
N ILE A 189 4.16 -7.09 -2.37
CA ILE A 189 3.51 -6.42 -3.49
C ILE A 189 4.49 -5.48 -4.17
N LEU A 190 4.60 -5.58 -5.49
CA LEU A 190 5.26 -4.65 -6.37
C LEU A 190 4.22 -4.15 -7.36
N SER A 191 3.95 -2.85 -7.36
CA SER A 191 2.91 -2.30 -8.22
C SER A 191 3.20 -0.90 -8.73
N GLU A 192 2.64 -0.57 -9.89
CA GLU A 192 2.54 0.82 -10.37
C GLU A 192 3.91 1.53 -10.48
N SER A 193 4.80 0.98 -11.31
CA SER A 193 5.94 1.75 -11.81
C SER A 193 5.46 2.89 -12.71
N MET A 194 6.05 4.07 -12.62
CA MET A 194 5.56 5.28 -13.31
C MET A 194 6.17 5.41 -14.71
N TYR A 195 5.37 5.28 -15.76
CA TYR A 195 5.76 5.09 -17.16
C TYR A 195 6.33 6.31 -17.87
N SER A 196 5.66 7.45 -17.85
CA SER A 196 6.18 8.69 -18.47
C SER A 196 6.52 9.73 -17.40
N SER A 197 7.34 9.31 -16.43
CA SER A 197 7.80 10.16 -15.33
C SER A 197 9.10 10.89 -15.68
N VAL A 198 9.89 11.27 -14.66
CA VAL A 198 11.11 12.08 -14.77
C VAL A 198 12.37 11.31 -15.22
N HIS A 199 12.20 10.15 -15.84
CA HIS A 199 13.30 9.26 -16.25
C HIS A 199 14.06 9.80 -17.48
N SER A 200 15.40 9.71 -17.51
CA SER A 200 16.25 10.27 -18.58
C SER A 200 16.08 9.61 -19.96
N LYS A 201 15.53 8.39 -19.97
CA LYS A 201 15.17 7.59 -21.16
C LYS A 201 13.74 7.85 -21.67
N ASP A 202 13.07 8.92 -21.23
CA ASP A 202 11.65 9.21 -21.48
C ASP A 202 10.74 8.11 -20.90
N GLU A 203 10.01 7.38 -21.75
CA GLU A 203 9.08 6.31 -21.35
C GLU A 203 9.83 5.14 -20.68
N HIS A 204 9.76 5.09 -19.35
CA HIS A 204 10.42 4.12 -18.49
C HIS A 204 9.64 3.93 -17.20
N GLY A 205 9.59 2.70 -16.68
CA GLY A 205 8.84 2.36 -15.48
C GLY A 205 8.53 0.86 -15.52
N TYR A 206 9.27 0.09 -14.72
CA TYR A 206 9.26 -1.37 -14.81
C TYR A 206 9.18 -2.06 -13.44
N GLY A 207 8.81 -3.35 -13.44
CA GLY A 207 8.69 -4.13 -12.21
C GLY A 207 10.02 -4.32 -11.48
N GLY A 208 11.00 -4.98 -12.12
CA GLY A 208 12.30 -5.20 -11.47
C GLY A 208 13.30 -6.07 -12.23
N ILE A 209 14.57 -6.03 -11.81
CA ILE A 209 15.61 -6.97 -12.23
C ILE A 209 15.90 -7.96 -11.11
N TRP A 210 15.69 -9.26 -11.34
CA TRP A 210 15.77 -10.31 -10.32
C TRP A 210 16.82 -11.37 -10.65
N GLY A 211 17.66 -11.78 -9.70
CA GLY A 211 18.69 -12.79 -9.92
C GLY A 211 19.60 -13.01 -8.72
N GLY A 212 20.62 -13.85 -8.88
CA GLY A 212 21.61 -14.08 -7.83
C GLY A 212 22.11 -15.52 -7.70
N ALA A 213 23.13 -15.68 -6.85
CA ALA A 213 23.69 -16.95 -6.44
C ALA A 213 22.81 -17.63 -5.39
N GLY A 214 21.72 -18.26 -5.85
CA GLY A 214 20.67 -18.75 -4.97
C GLY A 214 19.75 -17.62 -4.53
N ALA A 215 18.73 -17.36 -5.32
CA ALA A 215 17.72 -16.35 -5.05
C ALA A 215 16.31 -16.94 -5.20
N THR A 216 15.48 -16.82 -4.16
CA THR A 216 14.08 -17.25 -4.18
C THR A 216 13.15 -16.06 -4.27
N PHE A 217 12.16 -16.15 -5.15
CA PHE A 217 11.09 -15.18 -5.26
C PHE A 217 9.76 -15.94 -5.26
N HIS A 218 8.99 -15.85 -4.18
CA HIS A 218 7.73 -16.57 -4.10
C HIS A 218 6.59 -15.83 -3.40
N HIS A 219 5.36 -16.14 -3.79
CA HIS A 219 4.15 -15.48 -3.26
C HIS A 219 4.15 -13.94 -3.39
N ASN A 220 4.81 -13.41 -4.42
CA ASN A 220 4.79 -11.97 -4.70
C ASN A 220 3.73 -11.61 -5.72
N LEU A 221 3.15 -10.42 -5.60
CA LEU A 221 2.29 -9.82 -6.61
C LEU A 221 3.07 -8.77 -7.39
N LEU A 222 3.15 -8.92 -8.71
CA LEU A 222 3.63 -7.89 -9.64
C LEU A 222 2.45 -7.40 -10.46
N ALA A 223 2.09 -6.12 -10.31
CA ALA A 223 0.87 -5.58 -10.91
C ALA A 223 1.08 -4.20 -11.56
N HIS A 224 0.51 -4.00 -12.74
CA HIS A 224 0.48 -2.69 -13.40
C HIS A 224 1.87 -2.13 -13.77
N HIS A 225 2.74 -2.97 -14.34
CA HIS A 225 4.02 -2.55 -14.92
C HIS A 225 4.04 -2.77 -16.43
N THR A 226 4.68 -1.89 -17.20
CA THR A 226 4.72 -2.08 -18.66
C THR A 226 5.63 -3.24 -19.10
N SER A 227 6.65 -3.58 -18.31
CA SER A 227 7.62 -4.65 -18.59
C SER A 227 8.40 -5.03 -17.32
N ARG A 228 9.30 -6.01 -17.46
CA ARG A 228 10.17 -6.58 -16.42
C ARG A 228 9.37 -7.10 -15.23
N ASN A 229 8.56 -8.13 -15.49
CA ASN A 229 7.73 -8.79 -14.49
C ASN A 229 8.13 -10.25 -14.22
N PRO A 230 9.35 -10.55 -13.72
CA PRO A 230 10.55 -9.70 -13.64
C PRO A 230 11.37 -9.73 -14.95
N ARG A 231 12.42 -8.90 -15.04
CA ARG A 231 13.56 -9.21 -15.91
C ARG A 231 14.54 -10.07 -15.09
N PHE A 232 14.77 -11.31 -15.50
CA PHE A 232 15.81 -12.12 -14.89
C PHE A 232 17.20 -11.58 -15.27
N ASN A 233 18.08 -11.46 -14.27
CA ASN A 233 19.42 -10.89 -14.43
C ASN A 233 20.27 -11.76 -15.35
N GLY A 234 20.24 -13.07 -15.13
CA GLY A 234 21.17 -14.01 -15.72
C GLY A 234 22.58 -13.86 -15.13
N ALA A 235 23.53 -14.61 -15.65
CA ALA A 235 24.92 -14.59 -15.20
C ALA A 235 25.72 -13.35 -15.70
N ARG A 236 25.04 -12.22 -15.90
CA ARG A 236 25.59 -11.01 -16.55
C ARG A 236 26.75 -10.38 -15.77
N TYR A 237 26.70 -10.46 -14.45
CA TYR A 237 27.65 -9.80 -13.55
C TYR A 237 28.49 -10.78 -12.71
N THR A 238 28.12 -12.06 -12.70
CA THR A 238 28.86 -13.10 -11.98
C THR A 238 30.07 -13.62 -12.77
N THR A 239 31.12 -14.01 -12.05
CA THR A 239 32.26 -14.74 -12.62
C THR A 239 32.07 -16.26 -12.59
N THR A 240 30.96 -16.73 -11.99
CA THR A 240 30.57 -18.13 -11.87
C THR A 240 29.14 -18.34 -12.37
N PRO A 241 28.89 -18.36 -13.70
CA PRO A 241 27.55 -18.51 -14.27
C PRO A 241 26.74 -19.71 -13.76
N GLN A 242 27.42 -20.76 -13.30
CA GLN A 242 26.79 -21.94 -12.74
C GLN A 242 26.11 -21.68 -11.38
N THR A 243 26.46 -20.60 -10.69
CA THR A 243 25.86 -20.23 -9.40
C THR A 243 24.63 -19.36 -9.57
N GLU A 244 24.45 -18.67 -10.71
CA GLU A 244 23.20 -17.93 -10.99
C GLU A 244 22.04 -18.92 -11.03
N LEU A 245 21.23 -18.88 -9.98
CA LEU A 245 20.16 -19.83 -9.73
C LEU A 245 18.97 -19.09 -9.10
N VAL A 246 17.90 -18.98 -9.87
CA VAL A 246 16.66 -18.34 -9.45
C VAL A 246 15.55 -19.37 -9.28
N ASP A 247 14.92 -19.37 -8.11
CA ASP A 247 13.72 -20.14 -7.83
C ASP A 247 12.50 -19.20 -7.76
N PHE A 248 11.73 -19.13 -8.85
CA PHE A 248 10.60 -18.22 -9.02
C PHE A 248 9.29 -19.02 -9.01
N ARG A 249 8.60 -19.01 -7.86
CA ARG A 249 7.45 -19.89 -7.62
C ARG A 249 6.23 -19.17 -7.05
N ASN A 250 5.02 -19.61 -7.38
CA ASN A 250 3.79 -19.14 -6.73
C ASN A 250 3.60 -17.62 -6.71
N ASN A 251 4.16 -16.88 -7.68
CA ASN A 251 3.93 -15.44 -7.83
C ASN A 251 2.69 -15.17 -8.68
N VAL A 252 2.08 -13.99 -8.51
CA VAL A 252 0.99 -13.49 -9.34
C VAL A 252 1.51 -12.35 -10.21
N ILE A 253 1.33 -12.46 -11.52
CA ILE A 253 1.74 -11.47 -12.51
C ILE A 253 0.48 -10.93 -13.19
N TYR A 254 0.18 -9.66 -12.96
CA TYR A 254 -1.04 -9.03 -13.45
C TYR A 254 -0.78 -7.79 -14.30
N ASN A 255 -1.54 -7.67 -15.40
CA ASN A 255 -1.70 -6.43 -16.15
C ASN A 255 -0.39 -5.81 -16.64
N TRP A 256 0.47 -6.64 -17.22
CA TRP A 256 1.66 -6.14 -17.89
C TRP A 256 1.30 -5.38 -19.17
N GLY A 257 2.11 -4.39 -19.54
CA GLY A 257 1.99 -3.70 -20.82
C GLY A 257 2.56 -4.52 -21.97
N GLY A 258 3.76 -4.14 -22.43
CA GLY A 258 4.41 -4.77 -23.58
C GLY A 258 5.01 -6.16 -23.32
N ASN A 259 5.38 -6.48 -22.07
CA ASN A 259 6.03 -7.76 -21.77
C ASN A 259 5.81 -8.25 -20.32
N SER A 260 5.70 -9.57 -20.15
CA SER A 260 5.73 -10.24 -18.85
C SER A 260 7.18 -10.44 -18.38
N ALA A 261 7.69 -11.68 -18.34
CA ALA A 261 9.05 -11.99 -17.92
C ALA A 261 10.01 -12.15 -19.12
N TYR A 262 11.30 -11.83 -18.92
CA TYR A 262 12.36 -12.03 -19.92
C TYR A 262 13.77 -11.96 -19.30
N GLY A 263 14.81 -12.24 -20.08
CA GLY A 263 16.22 -12.16 -19.64
C GLY A 263 16.76 -13.52 -19.21
N GLY A 264 17.58 -13.54 -18.17
CA GLY A 264 18.14 -14.78 -17.60
C GLY A 264 19.31 -15.35 -18.40
N GLU A 265 20.05 -14.49 -19.13
CA GLU A 265 21.15 -14.95 -19.97
C GLU A 265 22.17 -15.80 -19.18
N GLU A 266 22.50 -17.00 -19.68
CA GLU A 266 23.43 -17.96 -19.07
C GLU A 266 23.12 -18.45 -17.64
N GLY A 267 22.01 -18.03 -17.02
CA GLY A 267 21.60 -18.45 -15.68
C GLY A 267 20.71 -19.69 -15.65
N ASN A 268 20.44 -20.19 -14.45
CA ASN A 268 19.57 -21.35 -14.19
C ASN A 268 18.29 -20.91 -13.46
N HIS A 269 17.13 -21.34 -13.95
CA HIS A 269 15.85 -20.81 -13.47
C HIS A 269 14.81 -21.91 -13.31
N ASN A 270 14.21 -21.97 -12.14
CA ASN A 270 12.93 -22.64 -11.91
C ASN A 270 11.82 -21.59 -11.99
N MET A 271 10.78 -21.87 -12.77
CA MET A 271 9.62 -20.99 -12.95
C MET A 271 8.36 -21.84 -12.81
N VAL A 272 7.85 -21.95 -11.58
CA VAL A 272 6.90 -23.01 -11.22
C VAL A 272 5.64 -22.45 -10.56
N ALA A 273 4.47 -22.91 -10.99
CA ALA A 273 3.20 -22.61 -10.31
C ALA A 273 2.90 -21.11 -10.12
N ASN A 274 3.32 -20.24 -11.05
CA ASN A 274 2.96 -18.81 -11.03
C ASN A 274 1.64 -18.57 -11.79
N TYR A 275 0.89 -17.54 -11.39
CA TYR A 275 -0.37 -17.15 -12.01
C TYR A 275 -0.21 -15.93 -12.91
N TYR A 276 -0.50 -16.06 -14.21
CA TYR A 276 -0.44 -14.97 -15.19
C TYR A 276 -1.85 -14.53 -15.57
N LYS A 277 -2.14 -13.24 -15.37
CA LYS A 277 -3.42 -12.63 -15.73
C LYS A 277 -3.19 -11.35 -16.53
N ALA A 278 -3.51 -11.40 -17.81
CA ALA A 278 -3.49 -10.22 -18.66
C ALA A 278 -4.60 -9.23 -18.26
N GLY A 279 -4.31 -7.95 -18.21
CA GLY A 279 -5.24 -6.90 -17.78
C GLY A 279 -5.53 -5.87 -18.89
N PRO A 280 -6.12 -4.71 -18.53
CA PRO A 280 -6.41 -3.62 -19.46
C PRO A 280 -5.19 -3.05 -20.22
N ALA A 281 -3.99 -3.05 -19.63
CA ALA A 281 -2.75 -2.62 -20.29
C ALA A 281 -2.20 -3.65 -21.29
N THR A 282 -2.59 -4.91 -21.18
CA THR A 282 -1.99 -6.01 -21.95
C THR A 282 -2.59 -6.10 -23.36
N GLU A 283 -2.13 -5.26 -24.29
CA GLU A 283 -2.64 -5.24 -25.66
C GLU A 283 -2.26 -6.48 -26.48
N SER A 284 -1.10 -7.07 -26.19
CA SER A 284 -0.55 -8.23 -26.91
C SER A 284 0.21 -9.16 -25.98
N ASN A 285 0.49 -10.39 -26.44
CA ASN A 285 1.21 -11.40 -25.65
C ASN A 285 0.51 -11.73 -24.32
N ARG A 286 -0.83 -11.74 -24.33
CA ARG A 286 -1.68 -12.05 -23.17
C ARG A 286 -1.48 -13.48 -22.65
N ASP A 287 -0.86 -14.32 -23.47
CA ASP A 287 -0.60 -15.73 -23.28
C ASP A 287 0.86 -16.05 -22.91
N ARG A 288 1.70 -15.02 -22.72
CA ARG A 288 3.14 -15.19 -22.53
C ARG A 288 3.53 -15.38 -21.06
N ILE A 289 4.20 -16.50 -20.80
CA ILE A 289 4.93 -16.77 -19.56
C ILE A 289 6.32 -16.11 -19.62
N LEU A 290 7.07 -16.36 -20.70
CA LEU A 290 8.46 -15.92 -20.85
C LEU A 290 8.78 -15.50 -22.30
N ASP A 291 9.42 -14.34 -22.47
CA ASP A 291 10.19 -13.99 -23.68
C ASP A 291 11.64 -14.45 -23.50
N ALA A 292 12.00 -15.58 -24.11
CA ALA A 292 13.27 -16.28 -23.90
C ALA A 292 14.40 -15.84 -24.85
N ARG A 293 14.22 -14.73 -25.57
CA ARG A 293 15.25 -14.21 -26.49
C ARG A 293 16.49 -13.74 -25.73
N THR A 294 17.66 -13.89 -26.34
CA THR A 294 18.89 -13.27 -25.83
C THR A 294 18.98 -11.81 -26.24
N VAL A 295 19.51 -10.95 -25.37
CA VAL A 295 19.70 -9.52 -25.69
C VAL A 295 20.84 -9.31 -26.70
N SER A 296 21.86 -10.17 -26.68
CA SER A 296 23.02 -10.07 -27.58
C SER A 296 22.78 -10.64 -28.98
N GLY A 297 21.69 -11.41 -29.16
CA GLY A 297 21.46 -12.22 -30.36
C GLY A 297 22.42 -13.41 -30.48
N GLY A 298 23.15 -13.73 -29.41
CA GLY A 298 24.04 -14.88 -29.29
C GLY A 298 23.36 -16.12 -28.69
N TYR A 299 24.17 -17.13 -28.37
CA TYR A 299 23.74 -18.40 -27.74
C TYR A 299 23.90 -18.41 -26.21
N ASP A 300 23.86 -17.22 -25.60
CA ASP A 300 23.91 -16.94 -24.16
C ASP A 300 22.54 -17.15 -23.46
N PHE A 301 21.80 -18.17 -23.90
CA PHE A 301 20.47 -18.46 -23.35
C PHE A 301 20.53 -18.90 -21.89
N GLY A 302 19.53 -18.50 -21.10
CA GLY A 302 19.24 -19.13 -19.82
C GLY A 302 18.76 -20.57 -19.96
N LYS A 303 18.87 -21.33 -18.88
CA LYS A 303 18.29 -22.68 -18.73
C LYS A 303 17.08 -22.62 -17.82
N TRP A 304 16.01 -23.30 -18.23
CA TRP A 304 14.68 -23.11 -17.64
C TRP A 304 13.97 -24.43 -17.37
N TYR A 305 13.58 -24.63 -16.13
CA TYR A 305 12.52 -25.56 -15.76
C TYR A 305 11.22 -24.76 -15.56
N ILE A 306 10.23 -24.99 -16.44
CA ILE A 306 8.96 -24.24 -16.46
C ILE A 306 7.81 -25.25 -16.43
N GLU A 307 7.04 -25.23 -15.35
CA GLU A 307 5.93 -26.18 -15.13
C GLU A 307 4.85 -25.57 -14.21
N ASP A 308 3.63 -26.10 -14.29
CA ASP A 308 2.46 -25.75 -13.45
C ASP A 308 2.04 -24.28 -13.42
N ASN A 309 2.60 -23.41 -14.27
CA ASN A 309 2.15 -22.03 -14.36
C ASN A 309 0.76 -21.97 -14.98
N TYR A 310 -0.10 -21.13 -14.40
CA TYR A 310 -1.45 -20.91 -14.87
C TYR A 310 -1.52 -19.62 -15.70
N VAL A 311 -2.14 -19.69 -16.87
CA VAL A 311 -2.32 -18.52 -17.74
C VAL A 311 -3.81 -18.30 -17.99
N ASP A 312 -4.34 -17.27 -17.36
CA ASP A 312 -5.77 -16.94 -17.35
C ASP A 312 -6.32 -16.76 -18.78
N GLY A 313 -7.33 -17.57 -19.12
CA GLY A 313 -7.94 -17.59 -20.46
C GLY A 313 -7.21 -18.45 -21.50
N TYR A 314 -6.10 -19.12 -21.15
CA TYR A 314 -5.30 -19.93 -22.07
C TYR A 314 -5.09 -21.36 -21.54
N PRO A 315 -6.12 -22.23 -21.62
CA PRO A 315 -6.07 -23.59 -21.06
C PRO A 315 -5.03 -24.49 -21.72
N GLU A 316 -4.71 -24.29 -23.02
CA GLU A 316 -3.70 -25.08 -23.73
C GLU A 316 -2.28 -24.81 -23.20
N ILE A 317 -1.98 -23.54 -22.85
CA ILE A 317 -0.69 -23.14 -22.28
C ILE A 317 -0.62 -23.47 -20.80
N THR A 318 -1.74 -23.37 -20.08
CA THR A 318 -1.84 -23.82 -18.69
C THR A 318 -1.58 -25.33 -18.58
N ALA A 319 -2.07 -26.12 -19.53
CA ALA A 319 -1.83 -27.57 -19.55
C ALA A 319 -0.40 -27.95 -19.99
N ASP A 320 0.25 -27.14 -20.82
CA ASP A 320 1.65 -27.29 -21.23
C ASP A 320 2.29 -25.92 -21.45
N ASN A 321 3.07 -25.46 -20.47
CA ASN A 321 3.68 -24.12 -20.49
C ASN A 321 4.63 -23.90 -21.68
N TRP A 322 5.21 -24.97 -22.24
CA TRP A 322 6.09 -24.89 -23.39
C TRP A 322 5.33 -24.80 -24.72
N ASN A 323 4.04 -25.15 -24.73
CA ASN A 323 3.17 -25.05 -25.90
C ASN A 323 2.65 -23.62 -26.12
N GLY A 324 3.57 -22.69 -26.38
CA GLY A 324 3.26 -21.29 -26.73
C GLY A 324 3.43 -20.27 -25.59
N GLY A 325 3.59 -20.71 -24.34
CA GLY A 325 3.88 -19.83 -23.21
C GLY A 325 5.31 -19.29 -23.20
N VAL A 326 6.27 -20.07 -23.73
CA VAL A 326 7.67 -19.67 -23.96
C VAL A 326 7.85 -19.17 -25.38
N GLN A 327 8.10 -17.88 -25.54
CA GLN A 327 8.02 -17.20 -26.83
C GLN A 327 9.35 -16.59 -27.27
N ARG A 328 9.41 -16.21 -28.55
CA ARG A 328 10.56 -15.57 -29.23
C ARG A 328 11.84 -16.39 -29.32
N VAL A 329 11.67 -17.70 -29.34
CA VAL A 329 12.70 -18.70 -29.63
C VAL A 329 12.16 -19.70 -30.64
N SER A 330 13.03 -20.27 -31.47
CA SER A 330 12.69 -21.37 -32.37
C SER A 330 12.49 -22.68 -31.60
N GLU A 331 11.87 -23.69 -32.24
CA GLU A 331 11.68 -25.01 -31.64
C GLU A 331 13.00 -25.65 -31.17
N LEU A 332 14.08 -25.49 -31.95
CA LEU A 332 15.42 -25.99 -31.59
C LEU A 332 16.02 -25.25 -30.39
N GLU A 333 15.77 -23.94 -30.28
CA GLU A 333 16.20 -23.15 -29.13
C GLU A 333 15.38 -23.51 -27.89
N GLN A 334 14.07 -23.74 -28.03
CA GLN A 334 13.25 -24.25 -26.92
C GLN A 334 13.77 -25.59 -26.40
N GLU A 335 14.08 -26.55 -27.28
CA GLU A 335 14.68 -27.84 -26.90
C GLU A 335 16.04 -27.64 -26.20
N TYR A 336 16.83 -26.63 -26.62
CA TYR A 336 18.12 -26.34 -25.99
C TYR A 336 18.01 -25.74 -24.59
N ILE A 337 17.02 -24.86 -24.34
CA ILE A 337 16.90 -24.13 -23.07
C ILE A 337 16.07 -24.86 -22.02
N ARG A 338 15.19 -25.78 -22.46
CA ARG A 338 14.30 -26.54 -21.58
C ARG A 338 15.08 -27.52 -20.72
N MET A 339 14.73 -27.55 -19.44
CA MET A 339 15.16 -28.57 -18.49
C MET A 339 13.98 -29.47 -18.10
N ASP A 340 14.25 -30.77 -18.02
CA ASP A 340 13.24 -31.78 -17.67
C ASP A 340 13.06 -31.94 -16.15
N GLU A 341 14.02 -31.48 -15.35
CA GLU A 341 14.01 -31.54 -13.90
C GLU A 341 14.31 -30.15 -13.32
N PRO A 342 13.75 -29.79 -12.16
CA PRO A 342 14.06 -28.54 -11.50
C PRO A 342 15.52 -28.50 -11.07
N PHE A 343 16.11 -27.31 -11.11
CA PHE A 343 17.36 -27.04 -10.43
C PHE A 343 17.16 -27.17 -8.91
N GLU A 344 18.18 -27.66 -8.21
CA GLU A 344 18.12 -27.89 -6.77
C GLU A 344 17.97 -26.56 -6.01
N ALA A 345 16.82 -26.35 -5.39
CA ALA A 345 16.50 -25.19 -4.56
C ALA A 345 15.90 -25.66 -3.22
N PRO A 346 15.94 -24.82 -2.16
CA PRO A 346 15.27 -25.11 -0.91
C PRO A 346 13.79 -25.43 -1.15
N ALA A 347 13.30 -26.50 -0.52
CA ALA A 347 11.87 -26.78 -0.54
C ALA A 347 11.09 -25.65 0.14
N LEU A 348 9.95 -25.30 -0.45
CA LEU A 348 8.96 -24.40 0.14
C LEU A 348 7.88 -25.26 0.80
N GLU A 349 7.72 -25.15 2.12
CA GLU A 349 6.61 -25.73 2.88
C GLU A 349 5.27 -25.11 2.48
N SER A 350 5.28 -23.86 2.01
CA SER A 350 4.09 -23.15 1.48
C SER A 350 3.77 -23.46 0.02
N PHE A 351 4.50 -24.38 -0.64
CA PHE A 351 4.27 -24.67 -2.06
C PHE A 351 2.84 -25.16 -2.32
N GLU A 352 2.22 -24.57 -3.34
CA GLU A 352 0.82 -24.81 -3.69
C GLU A 352 0.59 -24.71 -5.20
N SER A 353 -0.62 -25.01 -5.68
CA SER A 353 -0.96 -24.79 -7.09
C SER A 353 -0.99 -23.29 -7.42
N ALA A 354 -0.82 -22.93 -8.69
CA ALA A 354 -0.86 -21.52 -9.11
C ALA A 354 -2.20 -20.82 -8.78
N GLU A 355 -3.32 -21.56 -8.82
CA GLU A 355 -4.64 -21.02 -8.50
C GLU A 355 -4.83 -20.81 -6.99
N GLU A 356 -4.28 -21.69 -6.14
CA GLU A 356 -4.28 -21.50 -4.68
C GLU A 356 -3.35 -20.36 -4.27
N ALA A 357 -2.15 -20.31 -4.86
CA ALA A 357 -1.21 -19.20 -4.69
C ALA A 357 -1.84 -17.87 -5.08
N TYR A 358 -2.62 -17.82 -6.17
CA TYR A 358 -3.33 -16.61 -6.56
C TYR A 358 -4.23 -16.08 -5.45
N GLN A 359 -5.02 -16.94 -4.81
CA GLN A 359 -5.90 -16.52 -3.71
C GLN A 359 -5.08 -16.03 -2.50
N ARG A 360 -4.05 -16.79 -2.11
CA ARG A 360 -3.24 -16.45 -0.93
C ARG A 360 -2.39 -15.21 -1.12
N VAL A 361 -1.84 -14.98 -2.31
CA VAL A 361 -1.09 -13.75 -2.62
C VAL A 361 -1.99 -12.52 -2.52
N LEU A 362 -3.21 -12.58 -3.05
CA LEU A 362 -4.16 -11.48 -2.93
C LEU A 362 -4.57 -11.19 -1.49
N GLU A 363 -4.63 -12.23 -0.66
CA GLU A 363 -4.98 -12.10 0.76
C GLU A 363 -3.81 -11.56 1.59
N PHE A 364 -2.65 -12.20 1.50
CA PHE A 364 -1.56 -12.01 2.46
C PHE A 364 -0.42 -11.13 1.97
N ALA A 365 -0.16 -10.98 0.66
CA ALA A 365 1.04 -10.29 0.20
C ALA A 365 1.02 -8.78 0.48
N GLY A 366 2.19 -8.20 0.70
CA GLY A 366 2.42 -6.78 0.97
C GLY A 366 2.48 -6.46 2.46
N ALA A 367 2.66 -5.17 2.78
CA ALA A 367 2.64 -4.65 4.14
C ALA A 367 1.21 -4.65 4.70
N VAL A 368 0.72 -5.84 5.03
CA VAL A 368 -0.64 -6.06 5.57
C VAL A 368 -0.75 -5.78 7.05
N LEU A 369 0.37 -5.68 7.76
CA LEU A 369 0.45 -5.30 9.17
C LEU A 369 1.06 -3.90 9.35
N PRO A 370 0.59 -3.15 10.35
CA PRO A 370 -0.59 -3.44 11.19
C PRO A 370 -1.91 -3.43 10.41
N ARG A 371 -1.90 -2.85 9.20
CA ARG A 371 -3.08 -2.76 8.33
C ARG A 371 -2.69 -2.64 6.86
N ARG A 372 -3.35 -3.37 5.95
CA ARG A 372 -3.24 -3.12 4.50
C ARG A 372 -3.80 -1.74 4.17
N ASP A 373 -3.01 -0.90 3.49
CA ASP A 373 -3.47 0.43 3.12
C ASP A 373 -4.32 0.45 1.84
N THR A 374 -4.78 1.65 1.49
CA THR A 374 -5.71 1.87 0.39
C THR A 374 -5.12 1.67 -0.99
N VAL A 375 -3.81 1.79 -1.15
CA VAL A 375 -3.13 1.60 -2.45
C VAL A 375 -3.09 0.10 -2.74
N ASP A 376 -2.57 -0.68 -1.79
CA ASP A 376 -2.47 -2.12 -1.94
C ASP A 376 -3.85 -2.77 -2.03
N ALA A 377 -4.82 -2.29 -1.24
CA ALA A 377 -6.20 -2.77 -1.30
C ALA A 377 -6.84 -2.52 -2.68
N ARG A 378 -6.57 -1.36 -3.31
CA ARG A 378 -7.02 -1.11 -4.69
C ARG A 378 -6.37 -2.08 -5.67
N VAL A 379 -5.04 -2.22 -5.61
CA VAL A 379 -4.29 -3.09 -6.53
C VAL A 379 -4.77 -4.53 -6.43
N VAL A 380 -4.94 -5.06 -5.22
CA VAL A 380 -5.49 -6.40 -4.99
C VAL A 380 -6.89 -6.55 -5.61
N HIS A 381 -7.78 -5.57 -5.38
CA HIS A 381 -9.13 -5.59 -5.96
C HIS A 381 -9.11 -5.54 -7.51
N GLU A 382 -8.21 -4.76 -8.09
CA GLU A 382 -8.04 -4.66 -9.54
C GLU A 382 -7.55 -5.98 -10.15
N VAL A 383 -6.62 -6.66 -9.47
CA VAL A 383 -6.15 -8.00 -9.86
C VAL A 383 -7.27 -9.04 -9.76
N GLU A 384 -8.05 -9.01 -8.68
CA GLU A 384 -9.21 -9.89 -8.47
C GLU A 384 -10.23 -9.73 -9.61
N THR A 385 -10.64 -8.49 -9.87
CA THR A 385 -11.67 -8.15 -10.86
C THR A 385 -11.18 -8.16 -12.30
N GLY A 386 -9.88 -8.15 -12.54
CA GLY A 386 -9.30 -8.03 -13.88
C GLY A 386 -9.53 -6.66 -14.51
N THR A 387 -9.60 -5.60 -13.68
CA THR A 387 -9.81 -4.22 -14.09
C THR A 387 -8.63 -3.32 -13.72
N ALA A 388 -8.68 -2.05 -14.12
CA ALA A 388 -7.80 -1.01 -13.61
C ALA A 388 -8.58 0.31 -13.53
N THR A 389 -8.46 1.02 -12.41
CA THR A 389 -9.24 2.24 -12.15
C THR A 389 -8.58 3.47 -12.78
N PHE A 390 -7.26 3.57 -12.63
CA PHE A 390 -6.47 4.75 -13.01
C PHE A 390 -5.60 4.48 -14.24
N GLY A 391 -4.88 5.49 -14.70
CA GLY A 391 -3.90 5.38 -15.78
C GLY A 391 -3.43 6.75 -16.25
N GLY A 392 -2.24 6.79 -16.85
CA GLY A 392 -1.59 7.99 -17.37
C GLY A 392 -1.52 7.98 -18.90
N SER A 393 -0.38 8.44 -19.43
CA SER A 393 -0.09 8.59 -20.85
C SER A 393 -0.16 7.28 -21.64
N TYR A 394 0.10 6.13 -21.00
CA TYR A 394 -0.07 4.81 -21.60
C TYR A 394 -1.54 4.53 -21.98
N GLY A 395 -2.48 5.09 -21.21
CA GLY A 395 -3.91 5.04 -21.48
C GLY A 395 -4.75 5.15 -20.21
N ALA A 396 -5.88 5.86 -20.31
CA ALA A 396 -6.82 5.97 -19.20
C ALA A 396 -7.43 4.60 -18.84
N GLY A 397 -7.44 4.25 -17.55
CA GLY A 397 -7.95 2.97 -17.06
C GLY A 397 -7.10 1.76 -17.46
N THR A 398 -5.82 1.96 -17.79
CA THR A 398 -4.88 0.86 -18.04
C THR A 398 -4.17 0.39 -16.77
N GLY A 399 -4.18 1.21 -15.71
CA GLY A 399 -3.42 1.02 -14.48
C GLY A 399 -1.95 1.41 -14.59
N ILE A 400 -1.46 1.74 -15.79
CA ILE A 400 -0.10 2.24 -16.00
C ILE A 400 -0.12 3.75 -15.79
N ILE A 401 0.48 4.22 -14.70
CA ILE A 401 0.49 5.62 -14.26
C ILE A 401 1.76 6.34 -14.71
N ASP A 402 1.77 7.69 -14.70
CA ASP A 402 2.95 8.52 -14.94
C ASP A 402 3.48 9.19 -13.67
N SER A 403 2.63 9.31 -12.65
CA SER A 403 2.94 9.88 -11.34
C SER A 403 2.06 9.24 -10.26
N GLN A 404 2.54 9.21 -9.01
CA GLN A 404 1.70 8.86 -7.87
C GLN A 404 0.45 9.74 -7.75
N GLU A 405 0.49 10.97 -8.28
CA GLU A 405 -0.66 11.88 -8.29
C GLU A 405 -1.81 11.37 -9.15
N ASP A 406 -1.56 10.54 -10.16
CA ASP A 406 -2.60 9.92 -10.99
C ASP A 406 -3.52 9.00 -10.19
N VAL A 407 -3.03 8.55 -9.03
CA VAL A 407 -3.70 7.61 -8.13
C VAL A 407 -4.03 8.20 -6.76
N GLY A 408 -3.88 9.53 -6.61
CA GLY A 408 -4.23 10.29 -5.41
C GLY A 408 -3.08 10.56 -4.43
N GLY A 409 -1.85 10.16 -4.77
CA GLY A 409 -0.68 10.36 -3.92
C GLY A 409 -0.64 9.45 -2.70
N TRP A 410 0.25 9.77 -1.75
CA TRP A 410 0.42 8.98 -0.53
C TRP A 410 -0.83 9.02 0.37
N PRO A 411 -1.36 7.85 0.79
CA PRO A 411 -2.37 7.81 1.83
C PRO A 411 -1.86 8.44 3.12
N GLU A 412 -2.75 9.09 3.86
CA GLU A 412 -2.48 9.45 5.25
C GLU A 412 -2.45 8.18 6.10
N LEU A 413 -1.31 7.88 6.71
CA LEU A 413 -1.17 6.79 7.67
C LEU A 413 -1.32 7.35 9.08
N LEU A 414 -2.41 7.00 9.76
CA LEU A 414 -2.72 7.53 11.08
C LEU A 414 -1.94 6.77 12.16
N SER A 415 -1.29 7.52 13.04
CA SER A 415 -0.63 6.94 14.20
C SER A 415 -1.62 6.71 15.34
N ALA A 416 -1.52 5.54 15.99
CA ALA A 416 -2.13 5.31 17.30
C ALA A 416 -1.11 5.58 18.41
N THR A 417 -1.57 5.56 19.66
CA THR A 417 -0.67 5.58 20.82
C THR A 417 0.11 4.27 20.86
N PRO A 418 1.46 4.30 20.85
CA PRO A 418 2.23 3.08 21.02
C PRO A 418 1.97 2.46 22.41
N PRO A 419 2.06 1.13 22.56
CA PRO A 419 2.08 0.48 23.86
C PRO A 419 3.18 1.06 24.77
N GLU A 420 2.97 0.97 26.08
CA GLU A 420 4.00 1.32 27.06
C GLU A 420 5.13 0.28 27.00
N ASP A 421 6.37 0.77 26.92
CA ASP A 421 7.64 0.04 26.92
C ASP A 421 8.57 0.86 27.83
N THR A 422 8.71 0.40 29.07
CA THR A 422 9.30 1.17 30.17
C THR A 422 10.82 1.23 30.08
N ASP A 423 11.48 0.17 29.62
CA ASP A 423 12.94 0.08 29.56
C ASP A 423 13.53 0.34 28.17
N GLY A 424 12.69 0.37 27.14
CA GLY A 424 13.02 0.74 25.78
C GLY A 424 13.55 -0.40 24.92
N ASP A 425 13.32 -1.66 25.29
CA ASP A 425 13.80 -2.85 24.57
C ASP A 425 12.95 -3.23 23.34
N GLY A 426 11.90 -2.46 23.05
CA GLY A 426 11.01 -2.65 21.91
C GLY A 426 9.89 -3.67 22.16
N ILE A 427 9.75 -4.18 23.37
CA ILE A 427 8.69 -5.08 23.81
C ILE A 427 7.72 -4.29 24.73
N PRO A 428 6.40 -4.39 24.54
CA PRO A 428 5.46 -3.78 25.46
C PRO A 428 5.48 -4.43 26.84
N ASP A 429 5.39 -3.62 27.89
CA ASP A 429 5.33 -4.06 29.29
C ASP A 429 4.27 -5.14 29.50
N SER A 430 3.12 -5.03 28.81
CA SER A 430 2.04 -6.02 28.91
C SER A 430 2.45 -7.40 28.37
N TRP A 431 3.19 -7.44 27.26
CA TRP A 431 3.65 -8.69 26.67
C TRP A 431 4.73 -9.32 27.54
N GLU A 432 5.65 -8.52 28.08
CA GLU A 432 6.67 -8.97 29.01
C GLU A 432 6.07 -9.61 30.26
N ASN A 433 5.11 -8.93 30.91
CA ASN A 433 4.41 -9.45 32.07
C ASN A 433 3.71 -10.79 31.77
N ASP A 434 3.07 -10.90 30.60
CA ASP A 434 2.38 -12.13 30.17
C ASP A 434 3.35 -13.28 29.86
N ASN A 435 4.61 -12.98 29.51
CA ASN A 435 5.66 -13.96 29.19
C ASN A 435 6.71 -14.14 30.29
N GLY A 436 6.55 -13.48 31.44
CA GLY A 436 7.40 -13.62 32.62
C GLY A 436 8.75 -12.90 32.52
N LEU A 437 8.83 -11.84 31.71
CA LEU A 437 9.96 -10.91 31.62
C LEU A 437 9.80 -9.74 32.60
N ASP A 438 10.82 -8.90 32.74
CA ASP A 438 10.86 -7.78 33.68
C ASP A 438 10.86 -6.43 32.94
N PRO A 439 9.73 -5.69 32.91
CA PRO A 439 9.61 -4.44 32.14
C PRO A 439 10.54 -3.28 32.51
N GLU A 440 11.41 -3.47 33.51
CA GLU A 440 12.44 -2.51 33.89
C GLU A 440 13.86 -2.97 33.46
N ASN A 441 13.99 -4.05 32.67
CA ASN A 441 15.24 -4.72 32.33
C ASN A 441 15.45 -4.99 30.82
N ALA A 442 15.93 -3.96 30.10
CA ALA A 442 16.09 -4.04 28.65
C ALA A 442 17.04 -5.13 28.11
N ASP A 443 17.87 -5.72 28.98
CA ASP A 443 18.76 -6.81 28.60
C ASP A 443 18.01 -8.12 28.29
N ASP A 444 16.77 -8.29 28.78
CA ASP A 444 16.01 -9.52 28.52
C ASP A 444 15.37 -9.56 27.13
N GLY A 445 15.02 -8.43 26.52
CA GLY A 445 14.56 -8.36 25.13
C GLY A 445 15.55 -8.95 24.13
N GLN A 446 16.85 -8.73 24.35
CA GLN A 446 17.95 -9.26 23.53
C GLN A 446 18.29 -10.72 23.84
N ALA A 447 17.85 -11.26 24.98
CA ALA A 447 18.23 -12.58 25.43
C ALA A 447 17.70 -13.67 24.48
N ILE A 448 18.60 -14.52 23.99
CA ILE A 448 18.26 -15.65 23.13
C ILE A 448 17.62 -16.77 23.96
N THR A 449 16.43 -17.18 23.56
CA THR A 449 15.64 -18.24 24.19
C THR A 449 16.04 -19.63 23.70
N GLU A 450 15.46 -20.68 24.29
CA GLU A 450 15.65 -22.07 23.85
C GLU A 450 15.16 -22.31 22.40
N SER A 451 14.28 -21.45 21.88
CA SER A 451 13.81 -21.52 20.49
C SER A 451 14.86 -21.05 19.47
N GLY A 452 15.91 -20.37 19.93
CA GLY A 452 16.93 -19.75 19.09
C GLY A 452 16.62 -18.32 18.66
N TYR A 453 15.45 -17.78 19.02
CA TYR A 453 15.06 -16.37 18.83
C TYR A 453 15.26 -15.55 20.11
N SER A 454 15.48 -14.24 19.98
CA SER A 454 15.42 -13.31 21.13
C SER A 454 13.99 -13.11 21.61
N ASN A 455 13.80 -12.62 22.84
CA ASN A 455 12.47 -12.27 23.34
C ASN A 455 11.79 -11.20 22.46
N LEU A 456 12.56 -10.21 21.96
CA LEU A 456 12.05 -9.23 21.01
C LEU A 456 11.52 -9.88 19.72
N GLU A 457 12.26 -10.84 19.15
CA GLU A 457 11.79 -11.58 17.97
C GLU A 457 10.52 -12.37 18.28
N LEU A 458 10.42 -13.01 19.46
CA LEU A 458 9.20 -13.71 19.86
C LEU A 458 7.99 -12.77 19.97
N TYR A 459 8.19 -11.56 20.51
CA TYR A 459 7.15 -10.53 20.52
C TYR A 459 6.75 -10.16 19.09
N VAL A 460 7.71 -9.83 18.23
CA VAL A 460 7.47 -9.43 16.84
C VAL A 460 6.73 -10.54 16.05
N HIS A 461 7.10 -11.81 16.23
CA HIS A 461 6.41 -12.94 15.60
C HIS A 461 4.98 -13.09 16.13
N SER A 462 4.74 -12.84 17.41
CA SER A 462 3.39 -12.92 17.99
C SER A 462 2.42 -11.89 17.39
N ILE A 463 2.92 -10.73 16.92
CA ILE A 463 2.10 -9.75 16.17
C ILE A 463 1.60 -10.37 14.87
N GLN A 464 2.43 -11.16 14.19
CA GLN A 464 2.08 -11.84 12.94
C GLN A 464 1.02 -12.93 13.18
N GLU A 465 1.21 -13.74 14.23
CA GLU A 465 0.31 -14.86 14.58
C GLU A 465 -1.06 -14.42 15.13
N GLN A 466 -1.15 -13.28 15.82
CA GLN A 466 -2.41 -12.78 16.41
C GLN A 466 -3.30 -12.03 15.42
N SER A 467 -2.81 -11.76 14.20
CA SER A 467 -3.58 -11.01 13.21
C SER A 467 -4.62 -11.89 12.53
N GLU A 468 -5.87 -11.87 13.03
CA GLU A 468 -7.01 -12.08 12.13
C GLU A 468 -7.01 -10.91 11.14
N PHE A 469 -6.39 -11.12 9.98
CA PHE A 469 -6.26 -10.11 8.94
C PHE A 469 -7.63 -9.55 8.57
N THR A 470 -7.89 -8.31 9.00
CA THR A 470 -9.06 -7.55 8.57
C THR A 470 -8.58 -6.40 7.67
N PRO A 471 -8.56 -6.58 6.34
CA PRO A 471 -8.13 -5.54 5.40
C PRO A 471 -9.01 -4.29 5.52
N ALA A 472 -8.45 -3.11 5.23
CA ALA A 472 -9.26 -1.90 5.10
C ALA A 472 -10.37 -2.11 4.05
N PRO A 473 -11.57 -1.54 4.26
CA PRO A 473 -12.63 -1.60 3.26
C PRO A 473 -12.15 -1.07 1.90
N GLY A 474 -12.42 -1.85 0.85
CA GLY A 474 -12.06 -1.52 -0.53
C GLY A 474 -12.82 -0.31 -1.07
N VAL A 475 -12.52 0.05 -2.32
CA VAL A 475 -13.19 1.16 -3.00
C VAL A 475 -14.62 0.76 -3.41
N LEU A 476 -15.54 1.73 -3.42
CA LEU A 476 -16.92 1.57 -3.87
C LEU A 476 -17.26 2.59 -4.96
N THR A 477 -18.36 2.34 -5.69
CA THR A 477 -18.87 3.23 -6.73
C THR A 477 -20.27 3.71 -6.38
N LEU A 478 -20.47 5.04 -6.40
CA LEU A 478 -21.78 5.65 -6.20
C LEU A 478 -22.69 5.37 -7.39
N THR A 479 -23.91 4.90 -7.13
CA THR A 479 -24.86 4.47 -8.18
C THR A 479 -26.01 5.45 -8.36
N SER A 480 -26.60 5.96 -7.27
CA SER A 480 -27.69 6.94 -7.35
C SER A 480 -27.79 7.77 -6.07
N PRO A 481 -28.11 9.07 -6.14
CA PRO A 481 -28.23 9.88 -7.35
C PRO A 481 -26.85 10.38 -7.83
N VAL A 482 -26.56 10.24 -9.14
CA VAL A 482 -25.28 10.70 -9.73
C VAL A 482 -25.56 11.58 -10.94
N GLY A 483 -25.35 12.89 -10.80
CA GLY A 483 -25.56 13.90 -11.84
C GLY A 483 -27.02 14.16 -12.22
N GLN A 484 -27.97 13.64 -11.43
CA GLN A 484 -29.40 13.71 -11.73
C GLN A 484 -30.04 15.00 -11.19
N THR A 485 -31.14 15.42 -11.83
CA THR A 485 -31.93 16.61 -11.43
C THR A 485 -33.38 16.24 -11.16
N GLY A 486 -34.10 17.07 -10.40
CA GLY A 486 -35.48 16.78 -10.00
C GLY A 486 -35.57 15.66 -8.98
N ILE A 487 -34.49 15.43 -8.22
CA ILE A 487 -34.43 14.42 -7.18
C ILE A 487 -35.30 14.86 -6.01
N SER A 488 -36.01 13.92 -5.37
CA SER A 488 -36.81 14.26 -4.20
C SER A 488 -35.97 14.99 -3.17
N THR A 489 -36.58 15.92 -2.42
CA THR A 489 -35.96 16.50 -1.22
C THR A 489 -35.67 15.49 -0.10
N ARG A 490 -36.06 14.22 -0.32
CA ARG A 490 -35.70 13.04 0.49
C ARG A 490 -35.13 11.95 -0.43
N PRO A 491 -33.90 12.14 -0.94
CA PRO A 491 -33.28 11.16 -1.83
C PRO A 491 -33.03 9.83 -1.12
N GLU A 492 -33.02 8.77 -1.92
CA GLU A 492 -32.41 7.49 -1.58
C GLU A 492 -31.06 7.41 -2.29
N PHE A 493 -30.03 7.07 -1.53
CA PHE A 493 -28.65 6.92 -1.95
C PHE A 493 -28.33 5.44 -2.11
N THR A 494 -27.62 5.06 -3.17
CA THR A 494 -27.17 3.69 -3.42
C THR A 494 -25.76 3.65 -3.97
N TRP A 495 -24.99 2.63 -3.59
CA TRP A 495 -23.61 2.40 -4.04
C TRP A 495 -23.32 0.91 -4.18
N THR A 496 -22.18 0.56 -4.78
CA THR A 496 -21.71 -0.83 -4.84
C THR A 496 -21.12 -1.27 -3.50
N LYS A 497 -21.19 -2.56 -3.20
CA LYS A 497 -20.54 -3.12 -2.00
C LYS A 497 -19.02 -2.95 -2.12
N ALA A 498 -18.37 -2.40 -1.10
CA ALA A 498 -16.92 -2.41 -0.98
C ALA A 498 -16.46 -3.77 -0.42
N SER A 499 -15.36 -4.32 -0.95
CA SER A 499 -14.72 -5.50 -0.35
C SER A 499 -14.40 -5.21 1.11
N PHE A 500 -14.61 -6.19 1.99
CA PHE A 500 -14.30 -6.12 3.42
C PHE A 500 -15.03 -5.06 4.23
N ALA A 501 -15.97 -4.31 3.65
CA ALA A 501 -16.83 -3.39 4.38
C ALA A 501 -17.96 -4.12 5.11
N ASN A 502 -18.10 -3.84 6.41
CA ASN A 502 -19.23 -4.24 7.24
C ASN A 502 -20.26 -3.12 7.37
N GLU A 503 -19.79 -1.87 7.31
CA GLU A 503 -20.57 -0.65 7.41
C GLU A 503 -20.09 0.38 6.36
N TYR A 504 -20.77 1.50 6.26
CA TYR A 504 -20.48 2.59 5.33
C TYR A 504 -20.74 3.94 5.98
N GLU A 505 -19.81 4.87 5.82
CA GLU A 505 -20.01 6.28 6.19
C GLU A 505 -20.44 7.07 4.95
N LEU A 506 -21.57 7.75 5.02
CA LEU A 506 -22.13 8.59 3.97
C LEU A 506 -22.14 10.05 4.41
N GLN A 507 -21.61 10.94 3.56
CA GLN A 507 -21.64 12.40 3.78
C GLN A 507 -22.42 13.09 2.67
N ILE A 508 -23.26 14.07 3.04
CA ILE A 508 -23.93 15.02 2.14
C ILE A 508 -23.49 16.44 2.48
N ARG A 509 -23.20 17.24 1.45
CA ARG A 509 -22.70 18.61 1.55
C ARG A 509 -23.50 19.59 0.72
N ASP A 510 -23.55 20.84 1.19
CA ASP A 510 -24.24 21.98 0.54
C ASP A 510 -23.40 22.70 -0.53
N GLY A 511 -22.27 22.09 -0.95
CA GLY A 511 -21.36 22.63 -1.95
C GLY A 511 -20.30 21.60 -2.33
N SER A 512 -19.52 21.91 -3.37
CA SER A 512 -18.47 21.02 -3.88
C SER A 512 -17.21 21.07 -3.03
N GLY A 513 -16.58 19.91 -2.80
CA GLY A 513 -15.27 19.78 -2.17
C GLY A 513 -15.29 19.85 -0.63
N ASP A 514 -14.14 19.58 -0.02
CA ASP A 514 -14.04 19.34 1.42
C ASP A 514 -14.28 20.57 2.31
N TYR A 515 -14.26 21.76 1.73
CA TYR A 515 -14.55 23.02 2.43
C TYR A 515 -16.04 23.35 2.53
N ALA A 516 -16.90 22.62 1.81
CA ALA A 516 -18.35 22.78 1.91
C ALA A 516 -18.87 22.17 3.22
N ALA A 517 -19.98 22.70 3.76
CA ALA A 517 -20.48 22.24 5.04
C ALA A 517 -21.07 20.83 4.90
N ILE A 518 -20.69 19.93 5.80
CA ILE A 518 -21.39 18.65 5.98
C ILE A 518 -22.75 19.00 6.58
N ILE A 519 -23.81 18.76 5.81
CA ILE A 519 -25.19 18.98 6.24
C ILE A 519 -25.85 17.68 6.70
N TYR A 520 -25.25 16.54 6.33
CA TYR A 520 -25.70 15.23 6.73
C TYR A 520 -24.54 14.24 6.77
N ASP A 521 -24.52 13.40 7.78
CA ASP A 521 -23.51 12.37 8.01
C ASP A 521 -24.19 11.17 8.67
N ALA A 522 -23.92 9.96 8.18
CA ALA A 522 -24.52 8.73 8.69
C ALA A 522 -23.61 7.52 8.49
N VAL A 523 -23.62 6.62 9.47
CA VAL A 523 -23.07 5.27 9.34
C VAL A 523 -24.20 4.27 9.14
N VAL A 524 -24.06 3.39 8.15
CA VAL A 524 -25.09 2.42 7.75
C VAL A 524 -24.48 1.06 7.41
N GLU A 525 -25.22 -0.02 7.62
CA GLU A 525 -24.75 -1.38 7.28
C GLU A 525 -25.04 -1.76 5.81
N ASP A 526 -26.10 -1.18 5.23
CA ASP A 526 -26.55 -1.48 3.88
C ASP A 526 -25.86 -0.60 2.81
N THR A 527 -25.90 -1.06 1.56
CA THR A 527 -25.43 -0.30 0.38
C THR A 527 -26.46 0.69 -0.16
N MET A 528 -27.45 1.02 0.68
CA MET A 528 -28.58 1.88 0.39
C MET A 528 -28.92 2.69 1.63
N TYR A 529 -29.25 3.98 1.43
CA TYR A 529 -29.68 4.84 2.51
C TYR A 529 -30.73 5.86 2.07
N ALA A 530 -31.85 5.91 2.78
CA ALA A 530 -32.88 6.94 2.60
C ALA A 530 -32.82 7.95 3.75
N ILE A 531 -32.88 9.25 3.43
CA ILE A 531 -32.89 10.30 4.47
C ILE A 531 -34.12 10.12 5.39
N PRO A 532 -33.94 10.20 6.73
CA PRO A 532 -35.02 10.07 7.71
C PRO A 532 -36.20 11.03 7.49
N GLN A 533 -37.39 10.63 7.92
CA GLN A 533 -38.62 11.39 7.66
C GLN A 533 -38.69 12.78 8.32
N ASP A 534 -37.86 13.04 9.32
CA ASP A 534 -37.74 14.32 10.02
C ASP A 534 -36.65 15.23 9.42
N THR A 535 -35.90 14.74 8.44
CA THR A 535 -34.88 15.49 7.71
C THR A 535 -35.33 15.71 6.27
N GLN A 536 -35.22 16.93 5.77
CA GLN A 536 -35.58 17.27 4.39
C GLN A 536 -34.56 18.24 3.82
N LEU A 537 -34.05 17.92 2.64
CA LEU A 537 -33.19 18.82 1.88
C LEU A 537 -34.00 19.97 1.29
N VAL A 538 -33.34 21.09 1.05
CA VAL A 538 -33.98 22.24 0.41
C VAL A 538 -34.22 21.90 -1.07
N GLY A 539 -35.38 22.28 -1.59
CA GLY A 539 -35.73 22.10 -3.02
C GLY A 539 -35.01 23.11 -3.91
N ASP A 540 -34.81 22.76 -5.19
CA ASP A 540 -34.10 23.58 -6.18
C ASP A 540 -32.64 23.92 -5.79
N GLU A 541 -31.97 23.00 -5.07
CA GLU A 541 -30.58 23.15 -4.62
C GLU A 541 -29.71 21.99 -5.13
N THR A 542 -28.42 22.27 -5.32
CA THR A 542 -27.42 21.26 -5.69
C THR A 542 -26.71 20.76 -4.44
N TYR A 543 -26.69 19.45 -4.25
CA TYR A 543 -25.97 18.78 -3.17
C TYR A 543 -24.89 17.87 -3.71
N PHE A 544 -23.85 17.66 -2.90
CA PHE A 544 -22.75 16.76 -3.18
C PHE A 544 -22.73 15.67 -2.13
N TRP A 545 -22.39 14.44 -2.50
CA TRP A 545 -22.33 13.34 -1.56
C TRP A 545 -21.24 12.34 -1.93
N ARG A 546 -20.77 11.61 -0.92
CA ARG A 546 -19.74 10.57 -1.03
C ARG A 546 -19.91 9.52 0.04
N VAL A 547 -19.32 8.35 -0.17
CA VAL A 547 -19.38 7.21 0.75
C VAL A 547 -18.01 6.56 0.89
N ARG A 548 -17.66 6.03 2.07
CA ARG A 548 -16.55 5.09 2.28
C ARG A 548 -17.03 3.84 3.01
N GLY A 549 -16.40 2.69 2.77
CA GLY A 549 -16.62 1.49 3.58
C GLY A 549 -15.97 1.64 4.97
N LEU A 550 -16.52 0.94 5.95
CA LEU A 550 -16.03 0.81 7.33
C LEU A 550 -16.00 -0.66 7.74
N ASN A 551 -15.02 -1.05 8.55
CA ASN A 551 -15.01 -2.32 9.28
C ASN A 551 -14.21 -2.18 10.58
N GLU A 552 -13.91 -3.29 11.26
CA GLU A 552 -13.14 -3.30 12.51
C GLU A 552 -11.69 -2.81 12.36
N ALA A 553 -11.14 -2.84 11.15
CA ALA A 553 -9.86 -2.21 10.82
C ALA A 553 -9.96 -0.71 10.55
N GLY A 554 -11.16 -0.12 10.51
CA GLY A 554 -11.40 1.31 10.30
C GLY A 554 -12.01 1.66 8.95
N GLY A 555 -11.91 2.93 8.55
CA GLY A 555 -12.50 3.44 7.31
C GLY A 555 -11.62 3.23 6.08
N GLY A 556 -12.23 2.87 4.94
CA GLY A 556 -11.60 2.82 3.62
C GLY A 556 -11.53 4.19 2.93
N VAL A 557 -11.20 4.18 1.63
CA VAL A 557 -11.13 5.40 0.82
C VAL A 557 -12.52 5.99 0.62
N TRP A 558 -12.62 7.32 0.70
CA TRP A 558 -13.81 8.04 0.25
C TRP A 558 -13.98 7.91 -1.27
N SER A 559 -15.19 7.58 -1.73
CA SER A 559 -15.53 7.76 -3.13
C SER A 559 -15.31 9.21 -3.57
N ASP A 560 -15.12 9.40 -4.87
CA ASP A 560 -15.30 10.73 -5.47
C ASP A 560 -16.68 11.30 -5.12
N TYR A 561 -16.77 12.62 -5.12
CA TYR A 561 -18.04 13.31 -4.93
C TYR A 561 -18.97 13.08 -6.14
N ALA A 562 -20.15 12.52 -5.90
CA ALA A 562 -21.28 12.69 -6.80
C ALA A 562 -22.07 13.94 -6.44
N PHE A 563 -22.89 14.43 -7.37
CA PHE A 563 -23.81 15.54 -7.12
C PHE A 563 -25.23 15.21 -7.60
N PHE A 564 -26.22 15.91 -7.06
CA PHE A 564 -27.60 15.86 -7.52
C PHE A 564 -28.31 17.19 -7.28
N VAL A 565 -29.40 17.44 -8.00
CA VAL A 565 -30.23 18.64 -7.84
C VAL A 565 -31.64 18.25 -7.40
N THR A 566 -32.10 18.83 -6.30
CA THR A 566 -33.42 18.55 -5.74
C THR A 566 -34.54 19.18 -6.57
N GLU A 567 -35.74 18.61 -6.48
CA GLU A 567 -36.95 19.08 -7.15
C GLU A 567 -37.35 20.50 -6.73
N MET A 568 -37.96 21.24 -7.65
CA MET A 568 -38.60 22.52 -7.33
C MET A 568 -39.82 22.27 -6.46
N THR A 569 -39.79 22.70 -5.21
CA THR A 569 -40.95 22.67 -4.32
C THR A 569 -41.87 23.84 -4.67
N THR A 570 -43.02 23.56 -5.30
CA THR A 570 -44.10 24.55 -5.41
C THR A 570 -44.98 24.44 -4.18
N SER A 571 -44.89 25.38 -3.24
CA SER A 571 -45.80 25.39 -2.10
C SER A 571 -47.19 25.79 -2.57
N ASN A 572 -48.07 24.81 -2.73
CA ASN A 572 -49.51 25.01 -2.89
C ASN A 572 -50.22 24.92 -1.53
N GLU A 573 -49.70 25.61 -0.52
CA GLU A 573 -50.51 26.09 0.59
C GLU A 573 -50.02 27.48 0.98
N VAL A 574 -50.97 28.43 1.01
CA VAL A 574 -50.77 29.75 1.62
C VAL A 574 -50.71 29.51 3.11
N ASP A 575 -49.55 29.11 3.62
CA ASP A 575 -49.25 29.27 5.02
C ASP A 575 -48.36 30.50 5.21
N LYS A 576 -48.72 31.31 6.20
CA LYS A 576 -48.07 32.58 6.49
C LYS A 576 -46.73 32.31 7.18
N ASP A 577 -45.75 31.80 6.46
CA ASP A 577 -44.39 31.67 6.97
C ASP A 577 -43.72 33.04 6.99
N GLN A 578 -43.97 33.77 8.08
CA GLN A 578 -43.00 34.73 8.55
C GLN A 578 -41.71 33.96 8.87
N PRO A 579 -40.54 34.38 8.37
CA PRO A 579 -39.29 33.74 8.75
C PRO A 579 -39.16 33.72 10.28
N GLY A 580 -38.78 32.58 10.86
CA GLY A 580 -38.59 32.48 12.32
C GLY A 580 -37.32 33.17 12.83
N THR A 581 -36.36 33.43 11.95
CA THR A 581 -35.03 33.98 12.29
C THR A 581 -34.53 34.97 11.22
N PHE A 582 -33.53 35.79 11.57
CA PHE A 582 -32.76 36.54 10.59
C PHE A 582 -31.74 35.61 9.91
N ARG A 583 -31.56 35.72 8.59
CA ARG A 583 -30.56 34.93 7.85
C ARG A 583 -30.05 35.69 6.63
N LEU A 584 -28.75 35.62 6.36
CA LEU A 584 -28.13 36.07 5.12
C LEU A 584 -27.68 34.86 4.28
N SER A 585 -28.28 34.69 3.10
CA SER A 585 -27.92 33.61 2.17
C SER A 585 -26.64 33.94 1.40
N GLN A 586 -25.96 32.91 0.90
CA GLN A 586 -24.89 33.05 -0.07
C GLN A 586 -25.43 33.73 -1.35
N ASN A 587 -24.67 34.67 -1.92
CA ASN A 587 -25.09 35.36 -3.14
C ASN A 587 -25.04 34.40 -4.34
N TYR A 588 -25.98 34.55 -5.28
CA TYR A 588 -26.02 33.71 -6.48
C TYR A 588 -26.21 34.57 -7.75
N PRO A 589 -25.41 34.33 -8.80
CA PRO A 589 -24.26 33.39 -8.85
C PRO A 589 -23.09 33.83 -7.94
N ASN A 590 -22.20 32.89 -7.59
CA ASN A 590 -20.89 33.15 -6.96
C ASN A 590 -19.89 32.04 -7.34
N PRO A 591 -18.81 32.33 -8.09
CA PRO A 591 -18.40 33.64 -8.60
C PRO A 591 -19.41 34.30 -9.56
N PHE A 592 -19.38 35.62 -9.71
CA PHE A 592 -20.34 36.37 -10.53
C PHE A 592 -19.68 37.38 -11.49
N ASN A 593 -20.39 37.75 -12.57
CA ASN A 593 -19.96 38.74 -13.55
C ASN A 593 -21.14 39.48 -14.24
N PRO A 594 -21.23 40.82 -14.20
CA PRO A 594 -20.82 41.67 -13.09
C PRO A 594 -21.90 41.74 -12.00
N SER A 595 -23.02 41.01 -12.14
CA SER A 595 -24.17 41.09 -11.23
C SER A 595 -24.45 39.79 -10.48
N THR A 596 -24.94 39.91 -9.25
CA THR A 596 -25.37 38.78 -8.39
C THR A 596 -26.62 39.16 -7.60
N THR A 597 -27.32 38.17 -7.05
CA THR A 597 -28.48 38.39 -6.17
C THR A 597 -28.11 38.03 -4.73
N ILE A 598 -28.35 38.96 -3.81
CA ILE A 598 -28.21 38.75 -2.37
C ILE A 598 -29.61 38.51 -1.79
N ARG A 599 -29.81 37.36 -1.15
CA ARG A 599 -31.08 36.99 -0.50
C ARG A 599 -30.91 36.96 1.01
N TYR A 600 -31.94 37.39 1.74
CA TYR A 600 -31.95 37.38 3.20
C TYR A 600 -33.38 37.35 3.75
N SER A 601 -33.51 36.86 4.98
CA SER A 601 -34.79 36.76 5.68
C SER A 601 -34.85 37.69 6.88
N VAL A 602 -36.04 38.27 7.11
CA VAL A 602 -36.33 39.22 8.18
C VAL A 602 -37.53 38.67 8.97
N PRO A 603 -37.38 38.28 10.25
CA PRO A 603 -38.47 37.70 11.02
C PRO A 603 -39.41 38.75 11.61
N GLN A 604 -38.93 39.99 11.78
CA GLN A 604 -39.70 41.11 12.32
C GLN A 604 -39.27 42.42 11.66
N SER A 605 -40.13 43.44 11.69
CA SER A 605 -39.81 44.73 11.07
C SER A 605 -38.55 45.35 11.69
N ALA A 606 -37.55 45.64 10.86
CA ALA A 606 -36.26 46.19 11.27
C ALA A 606 -35.72 47.17 10.22
N GLU A 607 -34.80 48.04 10.63
CA GLU A 607 -33.97 48.81 9.68
C GLU A 607 -32.87 47.88 9.17
N ILE A 608 -32.82 47.65 7.85
CA ILE A 608 -31.89 46.70 7.23
C ILE A 608 -30.81 47.45 6.46
N GLU A 609 -29.55 47.13 6.78
CA GLU A 609 -28.38 47.54 6.03
C GLU A 609 -27.68 46.32 5.39
N VAL A 610 -27.45 46.36 4.08
CA VAL A 610 -26.55 45.43 3.38
C VAL A 610 -25.41 46.23 2.79
N ASN A 611 -24.21 46.04 3.31
CA ASN A 611 -23.00 46.74 2.88
C ASN A 611 -21.98 45.76 2.29
N VAL A 612 -21.28 46.16 1.23
CA VAL A 612 -20.19 45.40 0.60
C VAL A 612 -18.87 46.07 0.90
N PHE A 613 -17.85 45.28 1.22
CA PHE A 613 -16.52 45.68 1.63
C PHE A 613 -15.47 44.98 0.78
N ASP A 614 -14.34 45.64 0.56
CA ASP A 614 -13.13 44.97 0.06
C ASP A 614 -12.42 44.19 1.19
N MET A 615 -11.38 43.43 0.85
CA MET A 615 -10.61 42.64 1.81
C MET A 615 -9.83 43.48 2.83
N ALA A 616 -9.63 44.78 2.58
CA ALA A 616 -9.06 45.72 3.55
C ALA A 616 -10.12 46.25 4.54
N GLY A 617 -11.37 45.80 4.42
CA GLY A 617 -12.49 46.24 5.26
C GLY A 617 -13.07 47.59 4.88
N ARG A 618 -12.68 48.18 3.73
CA ARG A 618 -13.24 49.45 3.26
C ARG A 618 -14.60 49.19 2.61
N LYS A 619 -15.62 49.95 3.01
CA LYS A 619 -16.96 49.85 2.42
C LYS A 619 -16.93 50.36 0.97
N VAL A 620 -17.19 49.47 0.02
CA VAL A 620 -17.20 49.78 -1.42
C VAL A 620 -18.61 50.00 -1.98
N ALA A 621 -19.66 49.47 -1.31
CA ALA A 621 -21.05 49.73 -1.68
C ALA A 621 -22.01 49.59 -0.49
N GLN A 622 -23.17 50.26 -0.57
CA GLN A 622 -24.32 50.04 0.30
C GLN A 622 -25.50 49.64 -0.59
N VAL A 623 -25.89 48.37 -0.51
CA VAL A 623 -26.86 47.72 -1.41
C VAL A 623 -28.28 47.85 -0.87
N VAL A 624 -28.42 47.86 0.46
CA VAL A 624 -29.70 48.09 1.16
C VAL A 624 -29.45 49.02 2.33
N ASN A 625 -30.35 49.98 2.53
CA ASN A 625 -30.43 50.83 3.72
C ASN A 625 -31.85 51.36 3.86
N LYS A 626 -32.75 50.49 4.34
CA LYS A 626 -34.17 50.83 4.49
C LYS A 626 -34.84 49.95 5.53
N ARG A 627 -35.93 50.47 6.11
CA ARG A 627 -36.90 49.68 6.86
C ARG A 627 -37.53 48.59 5.99
N GLN A 628 -37.54 47.35 6.48
CA GLN A 628 -38.22 46.23 5.85
C GLN A 628 -39.14 45.52 6.84
N SER A 629 -40.30 45.09 6.35
CA SER A 629 -41.23 44.23 7.09
C SER A 629 -40.72 42.79 7.17
N ALA A 630 -41.31 42.00 8.06
CA ALA A 630 -41.06 40.57 8.12
C ALA A 630 -41.31 39.91 6.74
N GLY A 631 -40.45 38.98 6.35
CA GLY A 631 -40.51 38.27 5.07
C GLY A 631 -39.13 37.96 4.49
N GLN A 632 -39.14 37.27 3.35
CA GLN A 632 -37.96 37.03 2.52
C GLN A 632 -37.72 38.24 1.60
N HIS A 633 -36.47 38.65 1.45
CA HIS A 633 -36.07 39.78 0.62
C HIS A 633 -34.91 39.39 -0.28
N SER A 634 -34.86 39.97 -1.46
CA SER A 634 -33.74 39.85 -2.39
C SER A 634 -33.37 41.21 -2.97
N VAL A 635 -32.09 41.38 -3.29
CA VAL A 635 -31.58 42.58 -3.94
C VAL A 635 -30.51 42.19 -4.96
N GLN A 636 -30.60 42.78 -6.14
CA GLN A 636 -29.58 42.62 -7.17
C GLN A 636 -28.43 43.59 -6.89
N PHE A 637 -27.20 43.09 -6.93
CA PHE A 637 -25.99 43.87 -6.77
C PHE A 637 -25.21 43.85 -8.09
N ASP A 638 -24.96 45.04 -8.65
CA ASP A 638 -24.15 45.25 -9.84
C ASP A 638 -22.77 45.79 -9.44
N ALA A 639 -21.72 45.00 -9.71
CA ALA A 639 -20.33 45.31 -9.41
C ALA A 639 -19.54 45.76 -10.65
N SER A 640 -20.21 46.27 -11.69
CA SER A 640 -19.57 46.75 -12.92
C SER A 640 -18.50 47.81 -12.70
N ASN A 641 -18.50 48.53 -11.58
CA ASN A 641 -17.50 49.54 -11.24
C ASN A 641 -16.40 49.06 -10.25
N LEU A 642 -16.39 47.78 -9.86
CA LEU A 642 -15.42 47.19 -8.93
C LEU A 642 -14.38 46.33 -9.69
N SER A 643 -13.15 46.17 -9.17
CA SER A 643 -12.16 45.27 -9.78
C SER A 643 -12.49 43.80 -9.52
N SER A 644 -12.06 42.87 -10.39
CA SER A 644 -12.11 41.43 -10.09
C SER A 644 -11.43 41.14 -8.76
N GLY A 645 -11.98 40.21 -7.98
CA GLY A 645 -11.44 39.87 -6.67
C GLY A 645 -12.50 39.42 -5.67
N VAL A 646 -12.04 39.18 -4.44
CA VAL A 646 -12.90 38.77 -3.32
C VAL A 646 -13.44 39.99 -2.59
N TYR A 647 -14.72 39.95 -2.29
CA TYR A 647 -15.43 40.95 -1.48
C TYR A 647 -16.17 40.27 -0.34
N ILE A 648 -16.52 41.07 0.66
CA ILE A 648 -17.29 40.65 1.81
C ILE A 648 -18.59 41.46 1.83
N TYR A 649 -19.73 40.84 2.04
CA TYR A 649 -20.99 41.56 2.29
C TYR A 649 -21.57 41.20 3.64
N ARG A 650 -22.15 42.21 4.29
CA ARG A 650 -22.69 42.10 5.64
C ARG A 650 -24.12 42.61 5.66
N LEU A 651 -25.02 41.79 6.19
CA LEU A 651 -26.36 42.17 6.60
C LEU A 651 -26.31 42.63 8.04
N LYS A 652 -26.91 43.77 8.34
CA LYS A 652 -27.10 44.28 9.70
C LYS A 652 -28.56 44.69 9.86
N ALA A 653 -29.24 44.12 10.86
CA ALA A 653 -30.60 44.49 11.22
C ALA A 653 -30.61 45.30 12.53
N ILE A 654 -31.31 46.43 12.54
CA ILE A 654 -31.38 47.35 13.69
C ILE A 654 -32.83 47.48 14.16
N SER A 655 -33.00 47.48 15.49
CA SER A 655 -34.31 47.62 16.14
C SER A 655 -34.95 48.97 15.82
N LEU A 656 -36.26 48.92 15.55
CA LEU A 656 -37.10 50.12 15.41
C LEU A 656 -37.66 50.60 16.76
N GLU A 657 -37.51 49.81 17.82
CA GLU A 657 -37.98 50.11 19.18
C GLU A 657 -36.80 50.41 20.11
N GLY A 658 -36.88 51.52 20.85
CA GLY A 658 -35.85 51.97 21.80
C GLY A 658 -34.55 52.44 21.12
N SER A 659 -33.50 52.71 21.91
CA SER A 659 -32.16 53.09 21.42
C SER A 659 -31.70 52.13 20.32
N ALA A 660 -31.20 52.65 19.17
CA ALA A 660 -30.87 51.90 17.96
C ALA A 660 -29.90 50.71 18.17
N ARG A 661 -30.44 49.58 18.64
CA ARG A 661 -29.72 48.35 18.96
C ARG A 661 -29.64 47.45 17.73
N VAL A 662 -28.48 46.85 17.51
CA VAL A 662 -28.29 45.82 16.48
C VAL A 662 -28.97 44.53 16.93
N LEU A 663 -29.92 44.04 16.12
CA LEU A 663 -30.65 42.80 16.33
C LEU A 663 -29.92 41.59 15.72
N PHE A 664 -29.25 41.80 14.59
CA PHE A 664 -28.57 40.75 13.84
C PHE A 664 -27.43 41.33 13.01
N SER A 665 -26.33 40.59 12.87
CA SER A 665 -25.25 40.93 11.95
C SER A 665 -24.59 39.65 11.45
N GLU A 666 -24.68 39.38 10.15
CA GLU A 666 -24.05 38.22 9.51
C GLU A 666 -23.26 38.68 8.28
N THR A 667 -22.15 38.00 8.01
CA THR A 667 -21.21 38.35 6.95
C THR A 667 -20.95 37.14 6.07
N ARG A 668 -20.86 37.34 4.76
CA ARG A 668 -20.60 36.31 3.74
C ARG A 668 -19.57 36.82 2.74
N LYS A 669 -18.88 35.89 2.06
CA LYS A 669 -17.87 36.17 1.03
C LYS A 669 -18.49 36.09 -0.36
N MET A 670 -18.09 36.95 -1.29
CA MET A 670 -18.43 36.87 -2.71
C MET A 670 -17.19 37.05 -3.59
N THR A 671 -17.18 36.46 -4.78
CA THR A 671 -16.06 36.49 -5.73
C THR A 671 -16.53 37.08 -7.06
N LEU A 672 -15.99 38.24 -7.44
CA LEU A 672 -16.24 38.90 -8.72
C LEU A 672 -15.16 38.49 -9.72
N ILE A 673 -15.56 37.97 -10.87
CA ILE A 673 -14.64 37.59 -11.97
C ILE A 673 -15.08 38.38 -13.21
N LYS A 674 -14.31 39.40 -13.60
CA LYS A 674 -14.51 40.12 -14.86
C LYS A 674 -13.61 39.60 -15.96
#